data_AF-A0A147I1N9-F1
#
_entry.id   AF-A0A147I1N9-F1
#
_cell.length_a   1.000
_cell.length_b   1.000
_cell.length_c   1.000
_cell.angle_alpha   90.00
_cell.angle_beta   90.00
_cell.angle_gamma   90.00
#
_symmetry.space_group_name_H-M   'P 1'
#
loop_
_entity.id
_entity.type
_entity.pdbx_description
1 polymer ?
#
loop_
_entity_poly.entity_id
_entity_poly.type
_entity_poly.pdbx_seq_one_letter_code
_entity_poly.pdbx_strand_id
1 'polypeptide(L)'
;MLAGTAMLAAHAAPALAAPDAPAPAPADAAGDAPTEGNEVVVLGFGQARQVQTITAADIERLTPGTSPLKALEKLPGVNFQAADAFGAYEWAARISLRGFNQNQLGFTLDGIPLGDMSYGNSNGLHISRAIISENVATSTVAQGAGALGEASTSNLGGTLQFTSRRPSDDFGIAASGTYGSNDTWRGFARIDSGDLSGNGLKGYLSYGYLQAGKWKGNGVQRQHQVNAKLMQDFGDRGAITAFFNFSDRRENDYQDLSLEMIRRLGYDADNLNPDYATALRMGQVYWNQQTRAGSATAALPYPTAGLTYPAPYTSVDDAYYDAAGLRRDYLTGITMDAPVNDAVKLSLTGYYHGNEGQGVWVTPYVRTPGGAPLSIRTTEYGIDRFGSIARVSVETGANHLELGGWFEANGFRQARRFYGLGDQATPSRKVLSFQRNPLATQFNVDFQTDTTLYYVSDRLTLGQLTLNGGWKGYQVTNKATPLAGTLASGTIDARDWFLPQVGAVYGMGAAEAFVTYTENMRAFVSSATGGSPFATTQAGFNGIRDRLRPEKSKTVEAGLRYRSGGFQGSLAGYYVDFANRLLAYTNGSGIQGNPVTLQNVGGVENYGAEATALYKITPPLSLFASYSYNHSTYKDDVLAANGALVTATRGKTVVDSPRHMAKGEVVYDDGRFLARVGADYMSRRYFTYTNDQSVPGRVLVDATIGYTIGELGGLHGVRIEGSATNLLDKRYVATIGSNGFTGSGDNQTLLAGAPRQFFVTLRTGL
;
A
#
# COMPACT_ATOMS: atom_id res chain seq x y z
N MET A 1 37.29 -50.42 20.89
CA MET A 1 36.87 -51.82 20.65
C MET A 1 36.10 -51.85 19.34
N LEU A 2 36.59 -52.68 18.40
CA LEU A 2 36.00 -53.15 17.14
C LEU A 2 35.49 -52.08 16.14
N ALA A 3 36.23 -51.71 15.08
CA ALA A 3 36.74 -52.46 13.91
C ALA A 3 35.68 -52.75 12.83
N GLY A 4 35.97 -52.37 11.58
CA GLY A 4 35.17 -52.65 10.39
C GLY A 4 35.79 -52.10 9.09
N THR A 5 36.84 -52.78 8.63
CA THR A 5 37.68 -52.59 7.42
C THR A 5 36.90 -52.76 6.10
N ALA A 6 37.06 -51.82 5.16
CA ALA A 6 37.75 -51.89 3.85
C ALA A 6 37.20 -52.83 2.75
N MET A 7 37.03 -52.29 1.53
CA MET A 7 37.54 -52.89 0.28
C MET A 7 37.63 -51.84 -0.85
N LEU A 8 38.85 -51.66 -1.38
CA LEU A 8 39.14 -51.08 -2.70
C LEU A 8 38.87 -52.14 -3.78
N ALA A 9 38.23 -51.74 -4.87
CA ALA A 9 38.31 -52.43 -6.15
C ALA A 9 38.38 -51.38 -7.27
N ALA A 10 39.56 -51.22 -7.86
CA ALA A 10 39.72 -50.62 -9.18
C ALA A 10 39.29 -51.65 -10.23
N HIS A 11 38.59 -51.26 -11.30
CA HIS A 11 38.72 -51.80 -12.67
C HIS A 11 37.97 -50.89 -13.68
N ALA A 12 38.73 -50.47 -14.70
CA ALA A 12 38.39 -50.15 -16.09
C ALA A 12 37.21 -49.21 -16.43
N ALA A 13 37.57 -48.07 -17.03
CA ALA A 13 36.70 -47.21 -17.81
C ALA A 13 36.33 -47.84 -19.17
N PRO A 14 35.11 -47.56 -19.67
CA PRO A 14 34.87 -47.35 -21.09
C PRO A 14 34.62 -45.86 -21.36
N ALA A 15 35.29 -45.33 -22.37
CA ALA A 15 34.97 -44.03 -22.96
C ALA A 15 33.60 -44.10 -23.63
N LEU A 16 32.66 -43.24 -23.20
CA LEU A 16 31.39 -42.97 -23.87
C LEU A 16 31.18 -41.45 -23.90
N ALA A 17 30.63 -41.02 -25.04
CA ALA A 17 30.63 -39.67 -25.58
C ALA A 17 30.18 -38.56 -24.61
N ALA A 18 30.79 -37.38 -24.77
CA ALA A 18 30.36 -36.14 -24.16
C ALA A 18 28.91 -35.81 -24.59
N PRO A 19 27.97 -35.62 -23.65
CA PRO A 19 26.73 -34.90 -23.91
C PRO A 19 27.05 -33.40 -23.89
N ASP A 20 26.48 -32.66 -24.86
CA ASP A 20 26.51 -31.21 -24.92
C ASP A 20 26.15 -30.59 -23.56
N ALA A 21 26.90 -29.56 -23.17
CA ALA A 21 26.72 -28.84 -21.92
C ALA A 21 25.26 -28.34 -21.79
N PRO A 22 24.56 -28.65 -20.68
CA PRO A 22 23.27 -28.03 -20.39
C PRO A 22 23.48 -26.53 -20.22
N ALA A 23 22.65 -25.73 -20.91
CA ALA A 23 22.56 -24.30 -20.66
C ALA A 23 22.29 -24.03 -19.16
N PRO A 24 22.87 -22.96 -18.58
CA PRO A 24 22.73 -22.70 -17.14
C PRO A 24 21.26 -22.58 -16.75
N ALA A 25 20.88 -23.26 -15.66
CA ALA A 25 19.56 -23.16 -15.06
C ALA A 25 19.28 -21.70 -14.64
N PRO A 26 18.04 -21.19 -14.78
CA PRO A 26 17.69 -19.85 -14.33
C PRO A 26 17.83 -19.78 -12.81
N ALA A 27 18.72 -18.91 -12.32
CA ALA A 27 18.90 -18.65 -10.90
C ALA A 27 17.67 -17.92 -10.33
N ASP A 28 17.37 -18.19 -9.06
CA ASP A 28 16.38 -17.45 -8.30
C ASP A 28 16.77 -15.98 -8.15
N ALA A 29 15.94 -15.12 -8.73
CA ALA A 29 15.99 -13.68 -8.58
C ALA A 29 15.44 -13.23 -7.19
N ALA A 30 15.91 -13.86 -6.12
CA ALA A 30 15.85 -13.28 -4.77
C ALA A 30 17.17 -12.63 -4.34
N GLY A 31 18.23 -12.72 -5.18
CA GLY A 31 19.56 -12.17 -4.90
C GLY A 31 20.16 -11.28 -5.98
N ASP A 32 19.70 -11.37 -7.23
CA ASP A 32 20.18 -10.50 -8.30
C ASP A 32 19.24 -9.31 -8.47
N ALA A 33 19.68 -8.15 -7.99
CA ALA A 33 19.15 -6.89 -8.49
C ALA A 33 19.24 -6.95 -10.03
N PRO A 34 18.18 -6.58 -10.78
CA PRO A 34 18.24 -6.58 -12.23
C PRO A 34 19.49 -5.83 -12.67
N THR A 35 20.33 -6.50 -13.45
CA THR A 35 21.55 -5.94 -14.02
C THR A 35 21.20 -4.60 -14.64
N GLU A 36 21.96 -3.55 -14.33
CA GLU A 36 21.77 -2.19 -14.86
C GLU A 36 21.63 -2.24 -16.39
N GLY A 37 20.39 -2.25 -16.83
CA GLY A 37 19.99 -2.37 -18.21
C GLY A 37 18.66 -1.65 -18.35
N ASN A 38 18.48 -0.95 -19.47
CA ASN A 38 17.29 -0.15 -19.81
C ASN A 38 15.97 -0.97 -19.92
N GLU A 39 15.84 -2.12 -19.26
CA GLU A 39 14.58 -2.85 -19.13
C GLU A 39 13.70 -2.21 -18.06
N VAL A 40 12.50 -1.83 -18.49
CA VAL A 40 11.61 -0.88 -17.80
C VAL A 40 10.57 -1.61 -16.95
N VAL A 41 10.05 -2.70 -17.50
CA VAL A 41 9.14 -3.64 -16.83
C VAL A 41 9.66 -5.03 -17.11
N VAL A 42 10.03 -5.75 -16.06
CA VAL A 42 10.50 -7.14 -16.17
C VAL A 42 9.31 -8.06 -15.94
N LEU A 43 8.96 -8.84 -16.97
CA LEU A 43 8.02 -9.94 -16.82
C LEU A 43 8.72 -11.12 -16.17
N GLY A 44 8.08 -11.77 -15.21
CA GLY A 44 8.67 -12.87 -14.44
C GLY A 44 8.86 -14.17 -15.21
N PHE A 45 9.73 -14.20 -16.23
CA PHE A 45 10.13 -15.44 -16.90
C PHE A 45 10.68 -16.46 -15.91
N GLY A 46 10.34 -17.73 -16.08
CA GLY A 46 10.69 -18.82 -15.16
C GLY A 46 9.82 -18.90 -13.90
N GLN A 47 8.88 -17.98 -13.67
CA GLN A 47 8.02 -17.97 -12.48
C GLN A 47 6.68 -18.68 -12.73
N ALA A 48 6.22 -19.52 -11.79
CA ALA A 48 4.93 -20.20 -11.90
C ALA A 48 3.69 -19.30 -11.71
N ARG A 49 3.88 -18.00 -11.52
CA ARG A 49 2.84 -17.00 -11.25
C ARG A 49 3.15 -15.69 -11.95
N GLN A 50 2.16 -14.85 -12.24
CA GLN A 50 2.38 -13.55 -12.86
C GLN A 50 3.12 -12.60 -11.90
N VAL A 51 4.38 -12.31 -12.25
CA VAL A 51 5.24 -11.34 -11.57
C VAL A 51 5.59 -10.22 -12.54
N GLN A 52 5.51 -8.98 -12.06
CA GLN A 52 5.87 -7.79 -12.82
C GLN A 52 6.67 -6.85 -11.94
N THR A 53 7.82 -6.41 -12.44
CA THR A 53 8.73 -5.54 -11.71
C THR A 53 8.91 -4.23 -12.44
N ILE A 54 8.66 -3.12 -11.74
CA ILE A 54 9.03 -1.77 -12.15
C ILE A 54 10.45 -1.47 -11.63
N THR A 55 11.33 -1.03 -12.51
CA THR A 55 12.74 -0.74 -12.19
C THR A 55 12.97 0.73 -11.81
N ALA A 56 14.12 1.04 -11.21
CA ALA A 56 14.51 2.41 -10.85
C ALA A 56 14.45 3.37 -12.04
N ALA A 57 14.94 2.94 -13.21
CA ALA A 57 14.91 3.73 -14.44
C ALA A 57 13.47 4.14 -14.85
N ASP A 58 12.47 3.31 -14.55
CA ASP A 58 11.08 3.66 -14.81
C ASP A 58 10.50 4.60 -13.76
N ILE A 59 10.79 4.34 -12.48
CA ILE A 59 10.41 5.22 -11.36
C ILE A 59 10.97 6.63 -11.59
N GLU A 60 12.20 6.73 -12.08
CA GLU A 60 12.87 7.98 -12.38
C GLU A 60 12.25 8.77 -13.52
N ARG A 61 11.47 8.17 -14.42
CA ARG A 61 10.74 8.91 -15.48
C ARG A 61 9.49 9.61 -14.97
N LEU A 62 9.04 9.27 -13.78
CA LEU A 62 7.96 9.95 -13.08
C LEU A 62 8.50 11.20 -12.40
N THR A 63 7.60 12.12 -12.04
CA THR A 63 7.97 13.29 -11.25
C THR A 63 8.62 12.84 -9.94
N PRO A 64 9.78 13.38 -9.53
CA PRO A 64 10.40 13.03 -8.25
C PRO A 64 9.43 13.16 -7.08
N GLY A 65 9.47 12.20 -6.17
CA GLY A 65 8.52 12.11 -5.05
C GLY A 65 7.24 11.36 -5.35
N THR A 66 7.06 10.88 -6.58
CA THR A 66 5.97 9.97 -6.89
C THR A 66 6.08 8.72 -6.02
N SER A 67 5.00 8.39 -5.33
CA SER A 67 4.90 7.22 -4.46
C SER A 67 5.21 5.93 -5.22
N PRO A 68 5.94 4.97 -4.62
CA PRO A 68 6.17 3.67 -5.23
C PRO A 68 4.88 2.93 -5.62
N LEU A 69 3.76 3.16 -4.91
CA LEU A 69 2.46 2.60 -5.29
C LEU A 69 1.91 3.18 -6.59
N LYS A 70 2.16 4.47 -6.84
CA LYS A 70 1.74 5.12 -8.08
C LYS A 70 2.56 4.64 -9.27
N ALA A 71 3.84 4.31 -9.08
CA ALA A 71 4.65 3.72 -10.16
C ALA A 71 4.07 2.38 -10.67
N LEU A 72 3.42 1.61 -9.79
CA LEU A 72 2.74 0.36 -10.14
C LEU A 72 1.42 0.58 -10.88
N GLU A 73 0.93 1.82 -10.96
CA GLU A 73 -0.34 2.16 -11.62
C GLU A 73 -0.35 1.70 -13.07
N LYS A 74 0.77 1.58 -13.79
CA LYS A 74 0.73 1.13 -15.19
C LYS A 74 0.53 -0.38 -15.39
N LEU A 75 0.71 -1.18 -14.34
CA LEU A 75 0.58 -2.64 -14.41
C LEU A 75 -0.89 -3.08 -14.62
N PRO A 76 -1.16 -4.21 -15.30
CA PRO A 76 -2.49 -4.78 -15.42
C PRO A 76 -3.03 -5.19 -14.04
N GLY A 77 -4.35 -5.14 -13.87
CA GLY A 77 -5.02 -5.57 -12.64
C GLY A 77 -4.84 -4.64 -11.44
N VAL A 78 -3.86 -3.73 -11.46
CA VAL A 78 -3.62 -2.72 -10.42
C VAL A 78 -4.55 -1.54 -10.61
N ASN A 79 -5.37 -1.21 -9.63
CA ASN A 79 -6.14 0.03 -9.56
C ASN A 79 -5.59 0.86 -8.41
N PHE A 80 -4.76 1.85 -8.74
CA PHE A 80 -4.24 2.84 -7.80
C PHE A 80 -5.07 4.12 -7.89
N GLN A 81 -5.34 4.74 -6.74
CA GLN A 81 -6.13 5.96 -6.64
C GLN A 81 -5.44 6.91 -5.68
N ALA A 82 -5.41 8.19 -6.05
CA ALA A 82 -4.92 9.27 -5.21
C ALA A 82 -5.63 10.58 -5.57
N ALA A 83 -5.80 11.45 -4.58
CA ALA A 83 -6.36 12.78 -4.76
C ALA A 83 -5.27 13.85 -5.07
N ASP A 84 -4.01 13.46 -5.22
CA ASP A 84 -2.88 14.34 -5.51
C ASP A 84 -1.97 13.75 -6.61
N ALA A 85 -1.14 14.58 -7.25
CA ALA A 85 -0.26 14.16 -8.34
C ALA A 85 0.80 13.12 -7.95
N PHE A 86 1.24 13.08 -6.70
CA PHE A 86 2.35 12.23 -6.28
C PHE A 86 1.87 10.88 -5.73
N GLY A 87 0.57 10.74 -5.43
CA GLY A 87 0.09 9.65 -4.58
C GLY A 87 0.66 9.75 -3.17
N ALA A 88 1.00 10.97 -2.75
CA ALA A 88 1.56 11.21 -1.44
C ALA A 88 0.45 11.13 -0.39
N TYR A 89 -0.72 11.75 -0.60
CA TYR A 89 -1.78 11.93 0.39
C TYR A 89 -2.42 10.59 0.84
N GLU A 90 -2.09 10.15 2.07
CA GLU A 90 -2.36 8.77 2.53
C GLU A 90 -3.86 8.49 2.73
N TRP A 91 -4.65 9.48 3.14
CA TRP A 91 -6.10 9.29 3.30
C TRP A 91 -6.78 8.94 1.97
N ALA A 92 -6.31 9.53 0.86
CA ALA A 92 -6.82 9.26 -0.48
C ALA A 92 -6.13 8.10 -1.20
N ALA A 93 -4.94 7.71 -0.76
CA ALA A 93 -4.18 6.63 -1.39
C ALA A 93 -4.93 5.30 -1.22
N ARG A 94 -5.34 4.70 -2.34
CA ARG A 94 -5.93 3.35 -2.36
C ARG A 94 -5.26 2.52 -3.44
N ILE A 95 -5.06 1.25 -3.15
CA ILE A 95 -4.63 0.27 -4.14
C ILE A 95 -5.51 -0.97 -4.05
N SER A 96 -5.88 -1.50 -5.21
CA SER A 96 -6.48 -2.81 -5.32
C SER A 96 -5.85 -3.57 -6.48
N LEU A 97 -5.81 -4.89 -6.36
CA LEU A 97 -5.24 -5.78 -7.36
C LEU A 97 -6.23 -6.91 -7.59
N ARG A 98 -6.70 -7.12 -8.82
CA ARG A 98 -7.68 -8.19 -9.14
C ARG A 98 -8.89 -8.20 -8.19
N GLY A 99 -9.43 -7.04 -7.80
CA GLY A 99 -10.56 -6.95 -6.85
C GLY A 99 -10.22 -7.19 -5.37
N PHE A 100 -8.99 -7.56 -5.03
CA PHE A 100 -8.49 -7.52 -3.65
C PHE A 100 -8.11 -6.07 -3.32
N ASN A 101 -8.66 -5.52 -2.25
CA ASN A 101 -8.28 -4.20 -1.75
C ASN A 101 -6.96 -4.27 -0.98
N GLN A 102 -6.35 -3.11 -0.70
CA GLN A 102 -5.05 -3.03 -0.02
C GLN A 102 -4.95 -3.87 1.27
N ASN A 103 -6.01 -3.96 2.06
CA ASN A 103 -5.95 -4.71 3.31
C ASN A 103 -5.98 -6.25 3.13
N GLN A 104 -6.04 -6.70 1.88
CA GLN A 104 -5.99 -8.10 1.43
C GLN A 104 -4.74 -8.40 0.58
N LEU A 105 -3.80 -7.45 0.53
CA LEU A 105 -2.51 -7.57 -0.13
C LEU A 105 -1.41 -7.58 0.93
N GLY A 106 -0.27 -8.20 0.61
CA GLY A 106 0.94 -8.11 1.42
C GLY A 106 1.88 -7.05 0.90
N PHE A 107 2.61 -6.38 1.79
CA PHE A 107 3.57 -5.35 1.43
C PHE A 107 4.86 -5.53 2.22
N THR A 108 6.00 -5.50 1.54
CA THR A 108 7.32 -5.63 2.17
C THR A 108 8.30 -4.56 1.66
N LEU A 109 9.22 -4.13 2.52
CA LEU A 109 10.41 -3.35 2.14
C LEU A 109 11.64 -4.13 2.57
N ASP A 110 12.49 -4.53 1.63
CA ASP A 110 13.65 -5.40 1.90
C ASP A 110 13.26 -6.65 2.72
N GLY A 111 12.11 -7.24 2.38
CA GLY A 111 11.52 -8.40 3.07
C GLY A 111 10.79 -8.10 4.39
N ILE A 112 10.97 -6.90 4.97
CA ILE A 112 10.31 -6.52 6.24
C ILE A 112 8.83 -6.18 5.97
N PRO A 113 7.87 -6.76 6.72
CA PRO A 113 6.44 -6.50 6.56
C PRO A 113 6.08 -5.05 6.87
N LEU A 114 5.27 -4.44 6.01
CA LEU A 114 4.76 -3.08 6.17
C LEU A 114 3.28 -3.02 6.61
N GLY A 115 2.64 -4.17 6.86
CA GLY A 115 1.22 -4.24 7.19
C GLY A 115 0.32 -4.08 5.96
N ASP A 116 -0.88 -3.53 6.16
CA ASP A 116 -2.00 -3.60 5.20
C ASP A 116 -2.22 -2.30 4.37
N MET A 117 -1.24 -1.38 4.42
CA MET A 117 -1.21 -0.05 3.78
C MET A 117 -2.39 0.88 4.13
N SER A 118 -3.27 0.54 5.06
CA SER A 118 -4.39 1.42 5.44
C SER A 118 -3.92 2.73 6.09
N TYR A 119 -4.72 3.79 5.98
CA TYR A 119 -4.40 5.07 6.65
C TYR A 119 -4.25 4.91 8.18
N GLY A 120 -5.07 4.04 8.77
CA GLY A 120 -5.04 3.66 10.17
C GLY A 120 -4.28 2.35 10.40
N ASN A 121 -3.18 2.11 9.68
CA ASN A 121 -2.39 0.89 9.79
C ASN A 121 -2.05 0.55 11.25
N SER A 122 -2.37 -0.67 11.66
CA SER A 122 -2.18 -1.18 13.03
C SER A 122 -0.99 -2.12 13.19
N ASN A 123 -0.32 -2.51 12.09
CA ASN A 123 0.74 -3.52 12.07
C ASN A 123 1.86 -3.16 11.08
N GLY A 124 2.16 -1.87 10.93
CA GLY A 124 3.23 -1.37 10.07
C GLY A 124 3.04 0.08 9.65
N LEU A 125 3.53 0.44 8.47
CA LEU A 125 3.52 1.80 7.96
C LEU A 125 3.39 1.84 6.44
N HIS A 126 2.88 2.96 5.92
CA HIS A 126 2.75 3.15 4.48
C HIS A 126 4.13 3.25 3.80
N ILE A 127 4.28 2.70 2.58
CA ILE A 127 5.56 2.69 1.86
C ILE A 127 6.14 4.09 1.65
N SER A 128 5.28 5.10 1.41
CA SER A 128 5.71 6.50 1.28
C SER A 128 6.31 7.10 2.56
N ARG A 129 6.12 6.46 3.72
CA ARG A 129 6.78 6.81 5.00
C ARG A 129 7.98 5.92 5.29
N ALA A 130 7.95 4.67 4.83
CA ALA A 130 8.99 3.69 5.08
C ALA A 130 10.32 4.02 4.40
N ILE A 131 10.28 4.63 3.20
CA ILE A 131 11.48 4.98 2.44
C ILE A 131 11.21 6.20 1.54
N ILE A 132 12.27 6.96 1.21
CA ILE A 132 12.23 8.00 0.19
C ILE A 132 12.12 7.32 -1.18
N SER A 133 11.21 7.80 -2.04
CA SER A 133 10.92 7.21 -3.37
C SER A 133 12.17 6.99 -4.24
N GLU A 134 13.11 7.95 -4.24
CA GLU A 134 14.35 7.94 -5.04
C GLU A 134 15.34 6.88 -4.53
N ASN A 135 15.13 6.32 -3.34
CA ASN A 135 15.91 5.21 -2.80
C ASN A 135 15.27 3.84 -3.10
N VAL A 136 14.15 3.76 -3.82
CA VAL A 136 13.55 2.48 -4.23
C VAL A 136 14.21 2.00 -5.52
N ALA A 137 14.81 0.82 -5.48
CA ALA A 137 15.44 0.19 -6.64
C ALA A 137 14.42 -0.52 -7.53
N THR A 138 13.48 -1.23 -6.91
CA THR A 138 12.44 -1.97 -7.62
C THR A 138 11.12 -1.95 -6.86
N SER A 139 10.02 -2.03 -7.61
CA SER A 139 8.69 -2.31 -7.08
C SER A 139 8.11 -3.50 -7.83
N THR A 140 7.98 -4.63 -7.16
CA THR A 140 7.54 -5.91 -7.74
C THR A 140 6.13 -6.25 -7.27
N VAL A 141 5.24 -6.55 -8.22
CA VAL A 141 3.91 -7.11 -7.95
C VAL A 141 3.93 -8.59 -8.31
N ALA A 142 3.77 -9.44 -7.30
CA ALA A 142 3.50 -10.85 -7.48
C ALA A 142 2.00 -11.09 -7.26
N GLN A 143 1.29 -11.46 -8.33
CA GLN A 143 -0.14 -11.69 -8.31
C GLN A 143 -0.46 -13.14 -7.90
N GLY A 144 -1.63 -13.36 -7.28
CA GLY A 144 -1.96 -14.63 -6.61
C GLY A 144 -1.58 -14.59 -5.13
N ALA A 145 -1.33 -15.70 -4.44
CA ALA A 145 -0.58 -15.54 -3.20
C ALA A 145 0.83 -15.06 -3.57
N GLY A 146 1.38 -14.04 -2.92
CA GLY A 146 2.83 -13.79 -2.96
C GLY A 146 3.69 -15.01 -2.66
N ALA A 147 5.01 -14.90 -2.85
CA ALA A 147 5.94 -16.00 -2.59
C ALA A 147 5.76 -16.56 -1.17
N LEU A 148 5.97 -17.87 -1.00
CA LEU A 148 5.76 -18.57 0.28
C LEU A 148 6.57 -17.93 1.42
N GLY A 149 7.75 -17.41 1.10
CA GLY A 149 8.65 -16.74 2.04
C GLY A 149 8.35 -15.27 2.34
N GLU A 150 7.26 -14.70 1.83
CA GLU A 150 6.89 -13.32 2.14
C GLU A 150 6.24 -13.22 3.53
N ALA A 151 6.82 -12.39 4.39
CA ALA A 151 6.27 -12.04 5.69
C ALA A 151 4.99 -11.20 5.51
N SER A 152 3.81 -11.85 5.48
CA SER A 152 2.52 -11.15 5.47
C SER A 152 1.38 -12.02 5.99
N THR A 153 0.57 -11.42 6.86
CA THR A 153 -0.68 -11.99 7.40
C THR A 153 -1.95 -11.41 6.76
N SER A 154 -1.81 -10.51 5.79
CA SER A 154 -2.92 -9.87 5.05
C SER A 154 -3.06 -10.37 3.61
N ASN A 155 -2.02 -11.00 3.06
CA ASN A 155 -1.93 -11.42 1.66
C ASN A 155 -2.94 -12.54 1.31
N LEU A 156 -4.06 -12.15 0.69
CA LEU A 156 -5.00 -13.06 0.03
C LEU A 156 -4.76 -13.11 -1.48
N GLY A 157 -4.46 -11.96 -2.11
CA GLY A 157 -4.48 -11.82 -3.58
C GLY A 157 -3.24 -11.30 -4.26
N GLY A 158 -2.19 -10.97 -3.50
CA GLY A 158 -0.91 -10.55 -4.07
C GLY A 158 0.03 -9.94 -3.03
N THR A 159 1.30 -9.88 -3.40
CA THR A 159 2.31 -9.14 -2.65
C THR A 159 2.94 -8.06 -3.50
N LEU A 160 3.16 -6.91 -2.86
CA LEU A 160 3.93 -5.81 -3.38
C LEU A 160 5.25 -5.75 -2.60
N GLN A 161 6.35 -6.00 -3.29
CA GLN A 161 7.68 -6.05 -2.71
C GLN A 161 8.46 -4.83 -3.19
N PHE A 162 8.97 -4.06 -2.24
CA PHE A 162 9.84 -2.93 -2.51
C PHE A 162 11.26 -3.29 -2.10
N THR A 163 12.22 -3.09 -2.99
CA THR A 163 13.64 -3.25 -2.68
C THR A 163 14.29 -1.89 -2.69
N SER A 164 15.06 -1.59 -1.66
CA SER A 164 15.79 -0.33 -1.59
C SER A 164 17.15 -0.42 -2.28
N ARG A 165 17.60 0.70 -2.86
CA ARG A 165 18.91 0.84 -3.51
C ARG A 165 20.02 0.44 -2.54
N ARG A 166 21.05 -0.24 -3.07
CA ARG A 166 22.30 -0.51 -2.36
C ARG A 166 23.16 0.76 -2.30
N PRO A 167 24.08 0.88 -1.33
CA PRO A 167 25.13 1.90 -1.39
C PRO A 167 26.03 1.65 -2.61
N SER A 168 26.47 2.73 -3.25
CA SER A 168 27.42 2.68 -4.37
C SER A 168 28.82 2.25 -3.92
N ASP A 169 29.57 1.60 -4.81
CA ASP A 169 31.00 1.31 -4.62
C ASP A 169 31.88 2.55 -4.79
N ASP A 170 31.39 3.54 -5.56
CA ASP A 170 32.04 4.82 -5.75
C ASP A 170 31.39 5.92 -4.91
N PHE A 171 32.19 6.90 -4.51
CA PHE A 171 31.68 8.13 -3.91
C PHE A 171 30.78 8.86 -4.92
N GLY A 172 29.56 9.22 -4.51
CA GLY A 172 28.58 9.82 -5.39
C GLY A 172 27.64 10.75 -4.65
N ILE A 173 27.16 11.78 -5.36
CA ILE A 173 26.12 12.69 -4.88
C ILE A 173 24.97 12.65 -5.88
N ALA A 174 23.79 12.30 -5.37
CA ALA A 174 22.55 12.31 -6.11
C ALA A 174 21.62 13.38 -5.52
N ALA A 175 21.07 14.26 -6.35
CA ALA A 175 20.18 15.31 -5.86
C ALA A 175 19.10 15.66 -6.87
N SER A 176 17.94 16.07 -6.37
CA SER A 176 16.87 16.62 -7.19
C SER A 176 16.13 17.75 -6.48
N GLY A 177 15.70 18.74 -7.27
CA GLY A 177 14.88 19.86 -6.83
C GLY A 177 13.71 20.01 -7.79
N THR A 178 12.49 20.02 -7.27
CA THR A 178 11.26 20.15 -8.05
C THR A 178 10.42 21.32 -7.53
N TYR A 179 9.95 22.15 -8.45
CA TYR A 179 8.97 23.21 -8.17
C TYR A 179 7.79 23.10 -9.13
N GLY A 180 6.57 23.37 -8.68
CA GLY A 180 5.41 23.31 -9.57
C GLY A 180 4.10 23.72 -8.94
N SER A 181 3.02 23.20 -9.53
CA SER A 181 1.64 23.56 -9.21
C SER A 181 1.34 23.46 -7.72
N ASN A 182 0.47 24.36 -7.24
CA ASN A 182 0.05 24.47 -5.84
C ASN A 182 1.21 24.72 -4.87
N ASP A 183 2.16 25.55 -5.28
CA ASP A 183 3.37 25.89 -4.51
C ASP A 183 4.11 24.65 -4.01
N THR A 184 4.21 23.64 -4.89
CA THR A 184 4.87 22.39 -4.55
C THR A 184 6.38 22.56 -4.64
N TRP A 185 7.07 22.24 -3.56
CA TRP A 185 8.53 22.15 -3.45
C TRP A 185 8.92 20.73 -3.03
N ARG A 186 9.81 20.11 -3.79
CA ARG A 186 10.47 18.87 -3.38
C ARG A 186 11.98 19.02 -3.49
N GLY A 187 12.69 18.61 -2.45
CA GLY A 187 14.14 18.48 -2.47
C GLY A 187 14.53 17.07 -2.05
N PHE A 188 15.51 16.50 -2.73
CA PHE A 188 16.14 15.24 -2.37
C PHE A 188 17.65 15.39 -2.52
N ALA A 189 18.39 14.83 -1.57
CA ALA A 189 19.83 14.67 -1.66
C ALA A 189 20.24 13.34 -1.04
N ARG A 190 21.22 12.69 -1.65
CA ARG A 190 21.87 11.47 -1.18
C ARG A 190 23.37 11.59 -1.42
N ILE A 191 24.13 11.11 -0.44
CA ILE A 191 25.59 10.99 -0.52
C ILE A 191 25.92 9.53 -0.25
N ASP A 192 26.61 8.91 -1.21
CA ASP A 192 27.20 7.58 -1.08
C ASP A 192 28.68 7.73 -0.71
N SER A 193 29.14 6.91 0.23
CA SER A 193 30.51 6.96 0.71
C SER A 193 31.53 6.36 -0.26
N GLY A 194 31.07 5.53 -1.20
CA GLY A 194 31.91 4.51 -1.84
C GLY A 194 32.40 3.45 -0.85
N ASP A 195 33.29 2.57 -1.30
CA ASP A 195 34.00 1.62 -0.41
C ASP A 195 35.00 2.36 0.50
N LEU A 196 34.63 2.52 1.76
CA LEU A 196 35.39 3.23 2.79
C LEU A 196 36.62 2.46 3.27
N SER A 197 36.60 1.14 3.16
CA SER A 197 37.62 0.26 3.74
C SER A 197 38.49 -0.43 2.69
N GLY A 198 38.10 -0.38 1.41
CA GLY A 198 38.69 -1.18 0.35
C GLY A 198 38.41 -2.68 0.50
N ASN A 199 37.48 -3.04 1.39
CA ASN A 199 37.07 -4.42 1.64
C ASN A 199 35.54 -4.58 1.71
N GLY A 200 34.80 -3.66 1.08
CA GLY A 200 33.35 -3.75 0.92
C GLY A 200 32.51 -3.01 1.97
N LEU A 201 33.10 -2.18 2.85
CA LEU A 201 32.31 -1.35 3.78
C LEU A 201 31.85 -0.08 3.06
N LYS A 202 30.56 0.04 2.82
CA LYS A 202 29.95 1.17 2.09
C LYS A 202 28.63 1.59 2.70
N GLY A 203 28.27 2.85 2.56
CA GLY A 203 27.02 3.38 3.08
C GLY A 203 26.53 4.61 2.36
N TYR A 204 25.29 4.99 2.65
CA TYR A 204 24.73 6.25 2.20
C TYR A 204 23.94 6.93 3.31
N LEU A 205 23.81 8.25 3.16
CA LEU A 205 22.86 9.07 3.90
C LEU A 205 22.06 9.90 2.89
N SER A 206 20.76 9.99 3.10
CA SER A 206 19.86 10.77 2.25
C SER A 206 18.81 11.51 3.04
N TYR A 207 18.38 12.65 2.51
CA TYR A 207 17.34 13.51 3.04
C TYR A 207 16.34 13.87 1.95
N GLY A 208 15.05 13.75 2.27
CA GLY A 208 13.95 14.15 1.43
C GLY A 208 13.07 15.17 2.13
N TYR A 209 12.70 16.22 1.40
CA TYR A 209 11.72 17.22 1.82
C TYR A 209 10.65 17.37 0.75
N LEU A 210 9.39 17.36 1.17
CA LEU A 210 8.24 17.69 0.33
C LEU A 210 7.37 18.71 1.06
N GLN A 211 6.98 19.76 0.36
CA GLN A 211 5.89 20.63 0.72
C GLN A 211 4.99 20.81 -0.51
N ALA A 212 3.69 20.56 -0.39
CA ALA A 212 2.72 20.79 -1.46
C ALA A 212 1.48 21.45 -0.88
N GLY A 213 1.05 22.57 -1.45
CA GLY A 213 -0.25 23.16 -1.14
C GLY A 213 -1.38 22.21 -1.58
N LYS A 214 -2.49 22.24 -0.85
CA LYS A 214 -3.70 21.55 -1.32
C LYS A 214 -4.15 22.15 -2.66
N TRP A 215 -4.62 21.30 -3.58
CA TRP A 215 -5.08 21.79 -4.89
C TRP A 215 -6.47 22.44 -4.83
N LYS A 216 -7.25 22.12 -3.78
CA LYS A 216 -8.48 22.81 -3.39
C LYS A 216 -8.48 23.11 -1.90
N GLY A 217 -9.25 24.12 -1.50
CA GLY A 217 -9.29 24.61 -0.11
C GLY A 217 -7.96 25.16 0.37
N ASN A 218 -7.82 25.34 1.69
CA ASN A 218 -6.58 25.79 2.32
C ASN A 218 -5.92 24.65 3.09
N GLY A 219 -4.59 24.54 2.96
CA GLY A 219 -3.78 23.61 3.72
C GLY A 219 -2.55 23.16 2.97
N VAL A 220 -1.72 22.35 3.62
CA VAL A 220 -0.44 21.90 3.09
C VAL A 220 -0.18 20.43 3.42
N GLN A 221 0.55 19.77 2.54
CA GLN A 221 1.17 18.47 2.71
C GLN A 221 2.66 18.73 2.98
N ARG A 222 3.19 18.27 4.11
CA ARG A 222 4.61 18.42 4.46
C ARG A 222 5.20 17.09 4.90
N GLN A 223 6.36 16.76 4.37
CA GLN A 223 7.08 15.55 4.73
C GLN A 223 8.58 15.82 4.83
N HIS A 224 9.19 15.30 5.89
CA HIS A 224 10.64 15.20 6.05
C HIS A 224 10.99 13.73 6.19
N GLN A 225 12.01 13.26 5.47
CA GLN A 225 12.49 11.90 5.56
C GLN A 225 14.01 11.85 5.61
N VAL A 226 14.54 10.88 6.34
CA VAL A 226 15.95 10.53 6.34
C VAL A 226 16.06 9.03 6.08
N ASN A 227 16.92 8.62 5.16
CA ASN A 227 17.30 7.22 5.03
C ASN A 227 18.83 7.10 5.10
N ALA A 228 19.31 6.18 5.93
CA ALA A 228 20.70 5.80 6.02
C ALA A 228 20.82 4.29 5.86
N LYS A 229 21.84 3.83 5.15
CA LYS A 229 22.15 2.40 5.00
C LYS A 229 23.65 2.20 5.09
N LEU A 230 24.07 1.14 5.76
CA LEU A 230 25.44 0.67 5.84
C LEU A 230 25.46 -0.79 5.40
N MET A 231 26.43 -1.17 4.59
CA MET A 231 26.63 -2.52 4.09
C MET A 231 28.10 -2.89 4.24
N GLN A 232 28.35 -4.05 4.82
CA GLN A 232 29.63 -4.73 4.73
C GLN A 232 29.46 -5.90 3.76
N ASP A 233 30.05 -5.76 2.58
CA ASP A 233 30.15 -6.82 1.60
C ASP A 233 31.38 -7.69 1.91
N PHE A 234 31.22 -9.01 1.98
CA PHE A 234 32.32 -9.96 2.18
C PHE A 234 32.60 -10.78 0.91
N GLY A 235 32.09 -10.36 -0.25
CA GLY A 235 32.20 -11.05 -1.52
C GLY A 235 31.46 -12.40 -1.47
N ASP A 236 32.14 -13.47 -1.86
CA ASP A 236 31.59 -14.84 -1.88
C ASP A 236 31.17 -15.37 -0.49
N ARG A 237 31.50 -14.66 0.59
CA ARG A 237 31.07 -15.00 1.97
C ARG A 237 29.79 -14.31 2.41
N GLY A 238 29.12 -13.58 1.52
CA GLY A 238 27.85 -12.91 1.78
C GLY A 238 28.00 -11.47 2.26
N ALA A 239 26.98 -10.93 2.94
CA ALA A 239 26.92 -9.53 3.33
C ALA A 239 26.14 -9.31 4.63
N ILE A 240 26.48 -8.21 5.33
CA ILE A 240 25.66 -7.68 6.42
C ILE A 240 25.21 -6.28 6.03
N THR A 241 23.90 -6.05 6.05
CA THR A 241 23.29 -4.74 5.74
C THR A 241 22.50 -4.25 6.93
N ALA A 242 22.69 -3.00 7.33
CA ALA A 242 21.89 -2.32 8.33
C ALA A 242 21.31 -1.03 7.75
N PHE A 243 20.10 -0.66 8.14
CA PHE A 243 19.48 0.59 7.69
C PHE A 243 18.71 1.30 8.80
N PHE A 244 18.52 2.61 8.64
CA PHE A 244 17.71 3.45 9.49
C PHE A 244 16.91 4.43 8.64
N ASN A 245 15.58 4.40 8.79
CA ASN A 245 14.64 5.26 8.09
C ASN A 245 13.79 6.03 9.09
N PHE A 246 13.68 7.35 8.88
CA PHE A 246 12.85 8.26 9.66
C PHE A 246 11.90 9.02 8.74
N SER A 247 10.68 9.29 9.21
CA SER A 247 9.71 10.16 8.54
C SER A 247 8.95 11.02 9.55
N ASP A 248 8.84 12.33 9.32
CA ASP A 248 7.86 13.24 9.97
C ASP A 248 6.96 13.82 8.88
N ARG A 249 5.71 13.38 8.89
CA ARG A 249 4.69 13.73 7.91
C ARG A 249 3.55 14.49 8.60
N ARG A 250 3.14 15.59 7.97
CA ARG A 250 2.02 16.44 8.41
C ARG A 250 1.23 16.89 7.20
N GLU A 251 -0.04 16.56 7.18
CA GLU A 251 -0.92 16.82 6.05
C GLU A 251 -2.23 17.43 6.51
N ASN A 252 -2.76 18.38 5.76
CA ASN A 252 -4.16 18.76 5.87
C ASN A 252 -5.02 17.82 5.02
N ASP A 253 -6.12 17.33 5.59
CA ASP A 253 -7.02 16.42 4.90
C ASP A 253 -7.98 17.17 3.98
N TYR A 254 -8.34 16.55 2.85
CA TYR A 254 -9.43 17.02 1.99
C TYR A 254 -10.77 16.54 2.56
N GLN A 255 -11.81 17.34 2.37
CA GLN A 255 -13.17 16.92 2.70
C GLN A 255 -13.63 15.78 1.79
N ASP A 256 -14.16 14.72 2.42
CA ASP A 256 -14.87 13.65 1.72
C ASP A 256 -16.18 14.19 1.15
N LEU A 257 -16.44 13.89 -0.11
CA LEU A 257 -17.61 14.34 -0.86
C LEU A 257 -18.60 13.20 -1.07
N SER A 258 -19.86 13.56 -1.26
CA SER A 258 -20.91 12.72 -1.84
C SER A 258 -21.21 13.16 -3.28
N LEU A 259 -21.95 12.37 -4.06
CA LEU A 259 -22.39 12.81 -5.39
C LEU A 259 -23.32 14.04 -5.32
N GLU A 260 -24.14 14.12 -4.28
CA GLU A 260 -24.99 15.28 -3.99
C GLU A 260 -24.14 16.53 -3.76
N MET A 261 -23.12 16.45 -2.90
CA MET A 261 -22.22 17.58 -2.65
C MET A 261 -21.49 17.99 -3.93
N ILE A 262 -21.03 17.03 -4.74
CA ILE A 262 -20.40 17.36 -6.03
C ILE A 262 -21.37 18.11 -6.94
N ARG A 263 -22.66 17.72 -6.99
CA ARG A 263 -23.68 18.42 -7.80
C ARG A 263 -23.99 19.83 -7.29
N ARG A 264 -24.06 20.02 -5.96
CA ARG A 264 -24.46 21.29 -5.33
C ARG A 264 -23.30 22.26 -5.12
N LEU A 265 -22.18 21.77 -4.60
CA LEU A 265 -21.00 22.55 -4.18
C LEU A 265 -19.84 22.47 -5.20
N GLY A 266 -19.84 21.47 -6.07
CA GLY A 266 -18.77 21.25 -7.04
C GLY A 266 -17.61 20.39 -6.50
N TYR A 267 -16.69 20.02 -7.41
CA TYR A 267 -15.49 19.23 -7.07
C TYR A 267 -14.52 19.95 -6.12
N ASP A 268 -14.55 21.28 -6.14
CA ASP A 268 -13.62 22.16 -5.44
C ASP A 268 -14.06 22.40 -3.97
N ALA A 269 -15.21 21.85 -3.56
CA ALA A 269 -15.70 21.89 -2.19
C ALA A 269 -14.72 21.24 -1.20
N ASP A 270 -14.47 21.90 -0.07
CA ASP A 270 -13.51 21.48 0.94
C ASP A 270 -13.84 22.05 2.34
N ASN A 271 -13.03 21.70 3.34
CA ASN A 271 -13.09 22.25 4.69
C ASN A 271 -12.96 23.78 4.72
N LEU A 272 -13.51 24.40 5.75
CA LEU A 272 -13.72 25.86 5.84
C LEU A 272 -12.46 26.67 6.11
N ASN A 273 -11.35 26.07 6.56
CA ASN A 273 -10.09 26.77 6.82
C ASN A 273 -9.72 27.66 5.61
N PRO A 274 -9.46 28.98 5.78
CA PRO A 274 -9.29 29.73 7.04
C PRO A 274 -10.55 30.41 7.62
N ASP A 275 -11.74 30.21 7.05
CA ASP A 275 -13.00 30.79 7.53
C ASP A 275 -13.53 30.10 8.80
N TYR A 276 -12.93 30.45 9.94
CA TYR A 276 -13.35 29.96 11.25
C TYR A 276 -14.71 30.53 11.67
N ALA A 277 -15.09 31.73 11.20
CA ALA A 277 -16.35 32.36 11.56
C ALA A 277 -17.56 31.56 11.05
N THR A 278 -17.52 31.11 9.79
CA THR A 278 -18.54 30.21 9.25
C THR A 278 -18.55 28.88 9.98
N ALA A 279 -17.39 28.33 10.37
CA ALA A 279 -17.33 27.07 11.11
C ALA A 279 -17.95 27.19 12.51
N LEU A 280 -17.68 28.29 13.22
CA LEU A 280 -18.34 28.60 14.49
C LEU A 280 -19.86 28.72 14.29
N ARG A 281 -20.29 29.43 13.25
CA ARG A 281 -21.71 29.60 12.92
C ARG A 281 -22.39 28.25 12.64
N MET A 282 -21.78 27.39 11.82
CA MET A 282 -22.27 26.04 11.56
C MET A 282 -22.36 25.21 12.84
N GLY A 283 -21.36 25.29 13.72
CA GLY A 283 -21.39 24.61 15.02
C GLY A 283 -22.49 25.12 15.94
N GLN A 284 -22.74 26.43 15.98
CA GLN A 284 -23.85 27.01 16.77
C GLN A 284 -25.22 26.56 16.25
N VAL A 285 -25.42 26.56 14.93
CA VAL A 285 -26.64 26.06 14.29
C VAL A 285 -26.84 24.59 14.61
N TYR A 286 -25.78 23.77 14.48
CA TYR A 286 -25.82 22.34 14.82
C TYR A 286 -26.31 22.13 16.26
N TRP A 287 -25.73 22.85 17.24
CA TRP A 287 -26.16 22.71 18.63
C TRP A 287 -27.59 23.20 18.88
N ASN A 288 -28.04 24.25 18.21
CA ASN A 288 -29.43 24.67 18.28
C ASN A 288 -30.39 23.60 17.72
N GLN A 289 -30.04 22.96 16.60
CA GLN A 289 -30.80 21.86 16.02
C GLN A 289 -30.83 20.65 16.97
N GLN A 290 -29.70 20.27 17.57
CA GLN A 290 -29.63 19.18 18.54
C GLN A 290 -30.50 19.47 19.77
N THR A 291 -30.49 20.70 20.28
CA THR A 291 -31.37 21.12 21.39
C THR A 291 -32.84 20.97 21.02
N ARG A 292 -33.25 21.40 19.81
CA ARG A 292 -34.64 21.26 19.34
C ARG A 292 -35.04 19.82 19.06
N ALA A 293 -34.11 18.97 18.62
CA ALA A 293 -34.35 17.54 18.42
C ALA A 293 -34.64 16.83 19.76
N GLY A 294 -33.99 17.25 20.84
CA GLY A 294 -34.26 16.74 22.19
C GLY A 294 -35.51 17.32 22.84
N SER A 295 -35.83 18.59 22.57
CA SER A 295 -37.07 19.23 23.03
C SER A 295 -37.45 20.43 22.15
N ALA A 296 -38.65 20.35 21.55
CA ALA A 296 -39.15 21.38 20.65
C ALA A 296 -39.29 22.77 21.30
N THR A 297 -39.38 22.85 22.64
CA THR A 297 -39.56 24.12 23.39
C THR A 297 -38.30 24.57 24.13
N ALA A 298 -37.22 23.80 24.11
CA ALA A 298 -35.99 24.16 24.82
C ALA A 298 -35.39 25.49 24.31
N ALA A 299 -34.87 26.28 25.25
CA ALA A 299 -34.16 27.51 24.94
C ALA A 299 -32.89 27.19 24.13
N LEU A 300 -32.68 27.93 23.04
CA LEU A 300 -31.53 27.71 22.17
C LEU A 300 -30.24 28.14 22.86
N PRO A 301 -29.17 27.32 22.83
CA PRO A 301 -27.87 27.71 23.38
C PRO A 301 -27.25 28.90 22.63
N TYR A 302 -27.59 29.09 21.35
CA TYR A 302 -27.12 30.20 20.52
C TYR A 302 -28.28 30.87 19.77
N PRO A 303 -29.16 31.65 20.43
CA PRO A 303 -30.38 32.16 19.79
C PRO A 303 -30.15 32.96 18.50
N THR A 304 -29.07 33.74 18.44
CA THR A 304 -28.67 34.52 17.25
C THR A 304 -28.22 33.66 16.07
N ALA A 305 -27.91 32.37 16.33
CA ALA A 305 -27.55 31.40 15.31
C ALA A 305 -28.72 30.87 14.48
N GLY A 306 -29.93 30.89 15.04
CA GLY A 306 -31.10 30.28 14.40
C GLY A 306 -30.92 28.77 14.19
N LEU A 307 -31.72 28.19 13.29
CA LEU A 307 -31.75 26.75 13.02
C LEU A 307 -31.31 26.39 11.59
N THR A 308 -30.99 27.37 10.76
CA THR A 308 -30.67 27.16 9.35
C THR A 308 -29.18 27.36 9.13
N TYR A 309 -28.54 26.39 8.47
CA TYR A 309 -27.13 26.52 8.09
C TYR A 309 -26.96 27.67 7.07
N PRO A 310 -25.83 28.39 7.10
CA PRO A 310 -25.54 29.40 6.09
C PRO A 310 -25.44 28.75 4.71
N ALA A 311 -26.05 29.36 3.69
CA ALA A 311 -25.89 28.91 2.30
C ALA A 311 -24.40 28.94 1.91
N PRO A 312 -23.91 27.97 1.10
CA PRO A 312 -24.65 26.90 0.42
C PRO A 312 -24.79 25.59 1.23
N TYR A 313 -24.42 25.60 2.52
CA TYR A 313 -24.41 24.41 3.37
C TYR A 313 -25.82 24.05 3.83
N THR A 314 -26.13 22.76 3.76
CA THR A 314 -27.43 22.18 4.18
C THR A 314 -27.28 21.19 5.33
N SER A 315 -26.05 20.70 5.54
CA SER A 315 -25.68 19.81 6.62
C SER A 315 -24.41 20.31 7.32
N VAL A 316 -24.27 19.99 8.60
CA VAL A 316 -23.02 20.19 9.34
C VAL A 316 -21.86 19.39 8.74
N ASP A 317 -22.18 18.28 8.06
CA ASP A 317 -21.19 17.40 7.44
C ASP A 317 -20.74 17.91 6.06
N ASP A 318 -21.37 18.94 5.49
CA ASP A 318 -20.96 19.46 4.18
C ASP A 318 -19.53 20.03 4.22
N ALA A 319 -19.11 20.57 5.37
CA ALA A 319 -17.75 21.01 5.63
C ALA A 319 -17.48 21.10 7.13
N TYR A 320 -16.28 20.71 7.54
CA TYR A 320 -15.77 20.99 8.89
C TYR A 320 -14.81 22.18 8.84
N TYR A 321 -14.28 22.59 10.00
CA TYR A 321 -13.31 23.68 9.99
C TYR A 321 -12.00 23.27 9.32
N ASP A 322 -11.37 22.21 9.82
CA ASP A 322 -10.07 21.74 9.33
C ASP A 322 -9.85 20.29 9.77
N ALA A 323 -8.94 19.60 9.08
CA ALA A 323 -8.57 18.22 9.35
C ALA A 323 -7.11 17.97 8.97
N ALA A 324 -6.45 17.04 9.65
CA ALA A 324 -5.05 16.75 9.42
C ALA A 324 -4.61 15.33 9.80
N GLY A 325 -3.67 14.78 9.03
CA GLY A 325 -2.90 13.59 9.37
C GLY A 325 -1.50 13.95 9.88
N LEU A 326 -1.14 13.41 11.03
CA LEU A 326 0.19 13.53 11.63
C LEU A 326 0.77 12.13 11.81
N ARG A 327 2.00 11.91 11.33
CA ARG A 327 2.75 10.67 11.50
C ARG A 327 4.22 10.95 11.75
N ARG A 328 4.79 10.27 12.72
CA ARG A 328 6.23 10.18 12.94
C ARG A 328 6.61 8.72 13.05
N ASP A 329 7.54 8.28 12.22
CA ASP A 329 7.94 6.87 12.10
C ASP A 329 9.45 6.71 12.19
N TYR A 330 9.86 5.60 12.81
CA TYR A 330 11.23 5.09 12.81
C TYR A 330 11.18 3.63 12.36
N LEU A 331 11.93 3.26 11.32
CA LEU A 331 12.07 1.89 10.86
C LEU A 331 13.57 1.58 10.74
N THR A 332 14.01 0.51 11.37
CA THR A 332 15.40 0.05 11.27
C THR A 332 15.44 -1.46 11.18
N GLY A 333 16.46 -1.98 10.50
CA GLY A 333 16.68 -3.41 10.41
C GLY A 333 18.13 -3.74 10.12
N ILE A 334 18.49 -4.98 10.43
CA ILE A 334 19.76 -5.59 10.09
C ILE A 334 19.48 -6.93 9.41
N THR A 335 20.15 -7.16 8.29
CA THR A 335 20.08 -8.39 7.50
C THR A 335 21.47 -8.96 7.35
N MET A 336 21.62 -10.25 7.62
CA MET A 336 22.82 -11.03 7.36
C MET A 336 22.48 -12.09 6.32
N ASP A 337 23.17 -12.04 5.19
CA ASP A 337 23.13 -13.06 4.14
C ASP A 337 24.47 -13.79 4.14
N ALA A 338 24.45 -15.12 4.30
CA ALA A 338 25.63 -15.94 4.45
C ALA A 338 25.50 -17.24 3.64
N PRO A 339 26.29 -17.45 2.58
CA PRO A 339 26.50 -18.77 2.01
C PRO A 339 27.31 -19.60 3.00
N VAL A 340 26.64 -20.56 3.65
CA VAL A 340 27.27 -21.47 4.61
C VAL A 340 28.23 -22.41 3.88
N ASN A 341 27.87 -22.81 2.66
CA ASN A 341 28.69 -23.51 1.67
C ASN A 341 28.05 -23.37 0.28
N ASP A 342 28.59 -24.03 -0.74
CA ASP A 342 28.11 -23.96 -2.13
C ASP A 342 26.63 -24.37 -2.30
N ALA A 343 26.11 -25.21 -1.41
CA ALA A 343 24.73 -25.70 -1.46
C ALA A 343 23.78 -24.93 -0.54
N VAL A 344 24.25 -24.40 0.60
CA VAL A 344 23.41 -23.86 1.67
C VAL A 344 23.62 -22.36 1.83
N LYS A 345 22.52 -21.58 1.75
CA LYS A 345 22.51 -20.15 2.05
C LYS A 345 21.57 -19.87 3.22
N LEU A 346 21.99 -18.97 4.11
CA LEU A 346 21.24 -18.49 5.25
C LEU A 346 20.99 -16.99 5.09
N SER A 347 19.76 -16.55 5.32
CA SER A 347 19.41 -15.14 5.49
C SER A 347 18.71 -14.94 6.82
N LEU A 348 19.14 -13.96 7.60
CA LEU A 348 18.54 -13.60 8.89
C LEU A 348 18.33 -12.09 8.94
N THR A 349 17.09 -11.67 9.14
CA THR A 349 16.72 -10.26 9.29
C THR A 349 16.08 -10.02 10.65
N GLY A 350 16.48 -8.97 11.35
CA GLY A 350 15.81 -8.44 12.53
C GLY A 350 15.44 -6.98 12.31
N TYR A 351 14.27 -6.54 12.79
CA TYR A 351 13.81 -5.16 12.58
C TYR A 351 13.01 -4.61 13.76
N TYR A 352 12.96 -3.28 13.82
CA TYR A 352 12.13 -2.51 14.73
C TYR A 352 11.37 -1.41 13.99
N HIS A 353 10.11 -1.19 14.36
CA HIS A 353 9.29 -0.08 13.89
C HIS A 353 8.58 0.61 15.06
N GLY A 354 8.76 1.93 15.15
CA GLY A 354 8.05 2.80 16.08
C GLY A 354 7.18 3.82 15.34
N ASN A 355 5.97 4.07 15.81
CA ASN A 355 5.05 5.09 15.27
C ASN A 355 4.46 5.98 16.39
N GLU A 356 4.39 7.28 16.14
CA GLU A 356 3.48 8.20 16.82
C GLU A 356 2.60 8.90 15.77
N GLY A 357 1.28 8.82 15.90
CA GLY A 357 0.36 9.38 14.92
C GLY A 357 -0.92 9.96 15.51
N GLN A 358 -1.48 10.96 14.84
CA GLN A 358 -2.82 11.50 15.12
C GLN A 358 -3.53 11.83 13.80
N GLY A 359 -4.77 11.40 13.64
CA GLY A 359 -5.72 11.94 12.66
C GLY A 359 -6.63 12.94 13.37
N VAL A 360 -6.63 14.18 12.92
CA VAL A 360 -7.17 15.37 13.61
C VAL A 360 -8.36 15.89 12.82
N TRP A 361 -9.46 16.21 13.50
CA TRP A 361 -10.63 16.85 12.91
C TRP A 361 -11.17 17.93 13.84
N VAL A 362 -11.50 19.10 13.31
CA VAL A 362 -12.13 20.19 14.07
C VAL A 362 -13.62 20.20 13.79
N THR A 363 -14.43 19.77 14.76
CA THR A 363 -15.84 19.39 14.53
C THR A 363 -16.77 19.91 15.63
N PRO A 364 -18.08 20.08 15.35
CA PRO A 364 -19.06 20.51 16.33
C PRO A 364 -19.66 19.38 17.17
N TYR A 365 -19.31 18.12 16.91
CA TYR A 365 -19.93 16.96 17.54
C TYR A 365 -19.73 16.88 19.06
N VAL A 366 -18.64 17.47 19.55
CA VAL A 366 -18.38 17.66 20.98
C VAL A 366 -18.10 19.13 21.21
N ARG A 367 -18.89 19.76 22.09
CA ARG A 367 -18.71 21.17 22.47
C ARG A 367 -17.54 21.30 23.44
N THR A 368 -16.79 22.39 23.35
CA THR A 368 -15.84 22.77 24.40
C THR A 368 -16.59 23.41 25.57
N PRO A 369 -16.53 22.84 26.80
CA PRO A 369 -17.14 23.47 27.97
C PRO A 369 -16.55 24.86 28.22
N GLY A 370 -17.40 25.89 28.26
CA GLY A 370 -16.96 27.29 28.41
C GLY A 370 -16.12 27.85 27.25
N GLY A 371 -16.04 27.13 26.12
CA GLY A 371 -15.27 27.52 24.93
C GLY A 371 -16.13 27.54 23.66
N ALA A 372 -15.47 27.34 22.52
CA ALA A 372 -16.12 27.32 21.22
C ALA A 372 -17.21 26.22 21.10
N PRO A 373 -18.19 26.38 20.19
CA PRO A 373 -19.15 25.34 19.80
C PRO A 373 -18.48 24.14 19.10
N LEU A 374 -17.16 24.15 18.95
CA LEU A 374 -16.33 23.14 18.28
C LEU A 374 -15.34 22.53 19.28
N SER A 375 -14.80 21.37 18.94
CA SER A 375 -13.62 20.79 19.57
C SER A 375 -12.75 20.08 18.52
N ILE A 376 -11.51 19.79 18.89
CA ILE A 376 -10.66 18.90 18.08
C ILE A 376 -10.91 17.47 18.52
N ARG A 377 -11.28 16.59 17.60
CA ARG A 377 -11.25 15.13 17.77
C ARG A 377 -9.95 14.60 17.18
N THR A 378 -9.25 13.73 17.91
CA THR A 378 -8.16 12.93 17.37
C THR A 378 -8.52 11.46 17.34
N THR A 379 -8.07 10.73 16.31
CA THR A 379 -7.78 9.30 16.43
C THR A 379 -6.27 9.16 16.50
N GLU A 380 -5.74 8.53 17.54
CA GLU A 380 -4.32 8.47 17.83
C GLU A 380 -3.79 7.05 17.66
N TYR A 381 -2.56 6.94 17.18
CA TYR A 381 -1.89 5.71 16.80
C TYR A 381 -0.52 5.68 17.47
N GLY A 382 -0.19 4.57 18.12
CA GLY A 382 1.15 4.30 18.63
C GLY A 382 1.52 2.86 18.31
N ILE A 383 2.66 2.64 17.66
CA ILE A 383 3.18 1.29 17.36
C ILE A 383 4.55 1.14 17.99
N ASP A 384 4.79 0.00 18.62
CA ASP A 384 6.10 -0.51 19.00
C ASP A 384 6.17 -1.99 18.56
N ARG A 385 7.01 -2.27 17.55
CA ARG A 385 6.97 -3.52 16.80
C ARG A 385 8.37 -4.05 16.55
N PHE A 386 8.61 -5.29 16.92
CA PHE A 386 9.86 -6.02 16.65
C PHE A 386 9.56 -7.33 15.94
N GLY A 387 10.40 -7.69 14.98
CA GLY A 387 10.28 -8.99 14.32
C GLY A 387 11.59 -9.52 13.79
N SER A 388 11.58 -10.83 13.50
CA SER A 388 12.69 -11.56 12.92
C SER A 388 12.22 -12.47 11.80
N ILE A 389 13.00 -12.54 10.73
CA ILE A 389 12.77 -13.38 9.56
C ILE A 389 14.02 -14.22 9.34
N ALA A 390 13.86 -15.52 9.22
CA ALA A 390 14.94 -16.44 8.91
C ALA A 390 14.58 -17.26 7.67
N ARG A 391 15.54 -17.42 6.77
CA ARG A 391 15.43 -18.24 5.56
C ARG A 391 16.69 -19.07 5.39
N VAL A 392 16.51 -20.35 5.08
CA VAL A 392 17.58 -21.26 4.68
C VAL A 392 17.19 -21.82 3.32
N SER A 393 18.06 -21.65 2.32
CA SER A 393 17.91 -22.28 1.00
C SER A 393 19.00 -23.33 0.80
N VAL A 394 18.64 -24.45 0.19
CA VAL A 394 19.52 -25.59 -0.07
C VAL A 394 19.36 -26.02 -1.52
N GLU A 395 20.46 -25.95 -2.27
CA GLU A 395 20.58 -26.50 -3.62
C GLU A 395 20.97 -27.98 -3.53
N THR A 396 20.14 -28.87 -4.07
CA THR A 396 20.42 -30.31 -4.12
C THR A 396 20.09 -30.91 -5.50
N GLY A 397 21.09 -30.94 -6.39
CA GLY A 397 20.94 -31.46 -7.74
C GLY A 397 19.94 -30.63 -8.55
N ALA A 398 18.74 -31.17 -8.77
CA ALA A 398 17.66 -30.50 -9.50
C ALA A 398 16.70 -29.69 -8.59
N ASN A 399 16.84 -29.84 -7.26
CA ASN A 399 15.94 -29.23 -6.28
C ASN A 399 16.57 -27.98 -5.67
N HIS A 400 15.77 -26.94 -5.50
CA HIS A 400 16.04 -25.77 -4.67
C HIS A 400 15.03 -25.77 -3.52
N LEU A 401 15.47 -26.21 -2.34
CA LEU A 401 14.64 -26.30 -1.15
C LEU A 401 14.80 -25.02 -0.31
N GLU A 402 13.71 -24.41 0.12
CA GLU A 402 13.70 -23.27 1.03
C GLU A 402 12.85 -23.58 2.26
N LEU A 403 13.41 -23.30 3.44
CA LEU A 403 12.70 -23.32 4.71
C LEU A 403 12.87 -21.96 5.37
N GLY A 404 11.80 -21.42 5.94
CA GLY A 404 11.91 -20.18 6.67
C GLY A 404 10.78 -19.94 7.65
N GLY A 405 10.93 -18.85 8.39
CA GLY A 405 9.95 -18.45 9.37
C GLY A 405 10.02 -16.96 9.70
N TRP A 406 8.92 -16.46 10.23
CA TRP A 406 8.77 -15.09 10.65
C TRP A 406 8.07 -15.04 12.01
N PHE A 407 8.66 -14.30 12.93
CA PHE A 407 8.09 -13.97 14.22
C PHE A 407 7.95 -12.45 14.34
N GLU A 408 6.82 -11.96 14.83
CA GLU A 408 6.61 -10.54 15.13
C GLU A 408 5.82 -10.39 16.42
N ALA A 409 6.26 -9.47 17.26
CA ALA A 409 5.48 -8.95 18.37
C ALA A 409 5.17 -7.48 18.08
N ASN A 410 3.88 -7.15 18.01
CA ASN A 410 3.39 -5.82 17.68
C ASN A 410 2.50 -5.28 18.80
N GLY A 411 2.98 -4.24 19.49
CA GLY A 411 2.20 -3.43 20.41
C GLY A 411 1.57 -2.25 19.66
N PHE A 412 0.24 -2.18 19.64
CA PHE A 412 -0.50 -1.09 19.00
C PHE A 412 -1.45 -0.43 19.99
N ARG A 413 -1.25 0.86 20.25
CA ARG A 413 -2.16 1.66 21.08
C ARG A 413 -3.02 2.55 20.19
N GLN A 414 -4.33 2.44 20.34
CA GLN A 414 -5.27 3.32 19.65
C GLN A 414 -6.18 4.05 20.63
N ALA A 415 -6.29 5.36 20.47
CA ALA A 415 -7.18 6.18 21.30
C ALA A 415 -7.97 7.17 20.47
N ARG A 416 -9.10 7.62 21.02
CA ARG A 416 -9.83 8.78 20.49
C ARG A 416 -10.06 9.78 21.59
N ARG A 417 -9.59 11.00 21.37
CA ARG A 417 -9.57 12.07 22.37
C ARG A 417 -10.16 13.35 21.81
N PHE A 418 -10.67 14.18 22.72
CA PHE A 418 -11.20 15.50 22.39
C PHE A 418 -10.36 16.58 23.06
N TYR A 419 -10.12 17.69 22.37
CA TYR A 419 -9.35 18.83 22.88
C TYR A 419 -10.15 20.11 22.70
N GLY A 420 -10.21 20.90 23.78
CA GLY A 420 -11.03 22.10 23.83
C GLY A 420 -10.46 23.22 22.96
N LEU A 421 -11.35 24.00 22.35
CA LEU A 421 -11.05 25.24 21.62
C LEU A 421 -11.58 26.45 22.38
N GLY A 422 -10.79 27.53 22.43
CA GLY A 422 -11.17 28.77 23.11
C GLY A 422 -12.33 29.47 22.40
N ASP A 423 -13.14 30.21 23.17
CA ASP A 423 -14.21 31.05 22.63
C ASP A 423 -13.63 32.37 22.08
N GLN A 424 -13.23 32.34 20.82
CA GLN A 424 -12.57 33.45 20.14
C GLN A 424 -12.76 33.35 18.63
N ALA A 425 -12.48 34.43 17.89
CA ALA A 425 -12.70 34.53 16.45
C ALA A 425 -11.71 33.74 15.58
N THR A 426 -10.67 33.15 16.17
CA THR A 426 -9.65 32.33 15.47
C THR A 426 -9.38 31.04 16.24
N PRO A 427 -8.98 29.93 15.61
CA PRO A 427 -8.73 28.67 16.33
C PRO A 427 -7.59 28.83 17.35
N SER A 428 -7.80 28.37 18.59
CA SER A 428 -6.78 28.44 19.66
C SER A 428 -5.70 27.36 19.55
N ARG A 429 -5.83 26.44 18.59
CA ARG A 429 -4.95 25.28 18.40
C ARG A 429 -4.69 25.05 16.92
N LYS A 430 -3.49 24.61 16.58
CA LYS A 430 -3.07 24.30 15.21
C LYS A 430 -3.27 22.81 14.93
N VAL A 431 -3.93 22.44 13.84
CA VAL A 431 -4.17 21.03 13.48
C VAL A 431 -2.89 20.29 13.07
N LEU A 432 -1.91 21.00 12.51
CA LEU A 432 -0.61 20.43 12.12
C LEU A 432 0.36 20.24 13.30
N SER A 433 -0.13 20.33 14.54
CA SER A 433 0.64 20.06 15.77
C SER A 433 0.02 18.89 16.53
N PHE A 434 0.88 18.08 17.16
CA PHE A 434 0.39 17.01 18.03
C PHE A 434 -0.41 17.62 19.18
N GLN A 435 -1.64 17.15 19.35
CA GLN A 435 -2.53 17.60 20.41
C GLN A 435 -2.14 16.94 21.73
N ARG A 436 -2.14 17.75 22.80
CA ARG A 436 -1.84 17.35 24.18
C ARG A 436 -2.86 17.96 25.14
N ASN A 437 -3.01 17.37 26.33
CA ASN A 437 -3.97 17.78 27.36
C ASN A 437 -5.43 17.67 26.88
N PRO A 438 -5.96 16.44 26.69
CA PRO A 438 -7.32 16.23 26.22
C PRO A 438 -8.36 16.64 27.27
N LEU A 439 -9.50 17.16 26.81
CA LEU A 439 -10.68 17.43 27.64
C LEU A 439 -11.40 16.13 28.04
N ALA A 440 -11.39 15.13 27.14
CA ALA A 440 -12.04 13.85 27.33
C ALA A 440 -11.38 12.78 26.45
N THR A 441 -11.48 11.53 26.89
CA THR A 441 -11.08 10.34 26.12
C THR A 441 -12.31 9.49 25.86
N GLN A 442 -12.66 9.26 24.58
CA GLN A 442 -13.77 8.40 24.20
C GLN A 442 -13.42 6.92 24.39
N PHE A 443 -12.24 6.53 23.89
CA PHE A 443 -11.67 5.22 24.12
C PHE A 443 -10.14 5.31 24.08
N ASN A 444 -9.49 4.32 24.72
CA ASN A 444 -8.05 4.10 24.68
C ASN A 444 -7.85 2.61 24.85
N VAL A 445 -7.29 1.93 23.87
CA VAL A 445 -7.14 0.47 23.86
C VAL A 445 -5.70 0.13 23.52
N ASP A 446 -5.13 -0.78 24.30
CA ASP A 446 -3.84 -1.39 24.04
C ASP A 446 -4.05 -2.74 23.37
N PHE A 447 -3.46 -2.93 22.19
CA PHE A 447 -3.53 -4.14 21.41
C PHE A 447 -2.17 -4.83 21.36
N GLN A 448 -2.17 -6.13 21.58
CA GLN A 448 -1.00 -6.98 21.39
C GLN A 448 -1.32 -7.96 20.25
N THR A 449 -0.42 -8.03 19.27
CA THR A 449 -0.55 -8.95 18.14
C THR A 449 0.74 -9.73 17.99
N ASP A 450 0.67 -11.03 18.24
CA ASP A 450 1.80 -11.95 18.11
C ASP A 450 1.62 -12.79 16.85
N THR A 451 2.61 -12.77 15.96
CA THR A 451 2.63 -13.52 14.71
C THR A 451 3.73 -14.57 14.74
N THR A 452 3.38 -15.79 14.34
CA THR A 452 4.32 -16.87 14.05
C THR A 452 3.95 -17.50 12.72
N LEU A 453 4.88 -17.47 11.77
CA LEU A 453 4.75 -18.06 10.46
C LEU A 453 5.95 -18.97 10.17
N TYR A 454 5.69 -20.09 9.51
CA TYR A 454 6.72 -20.90 8.87
C TYR A 454 6.31 -21.19 7.43
N TYR A 455 7.28 -21.57 6.61
CA TYR A 455 7.03 -22.12 5.28
C TYR A 455 8.11 -23.11 4.87
N VAL A 456 7.72 -23.98 3.94
CA VAL A 456 8.61 -24.89 3.22
C VAL A 456 8.24 -24.81 1.74
N SER A 457 9.24 -24.69 0.88
CA SER A 457 9.05 -24.74 -0.56
C SER A 457 10.18 -25.48 -1.24
N ASP A 458 9.86 -26.11 -2.37
CA ASP A 458 10.81 -26.75 -3.24
C ASP A 458 10.53 -26.33 -4.69
N ARG A 459 11.60 -26.12 -5.44
CA ARG A 459 11.58 -25.95 -6.88
C ARG A 459 12.42 -27.03 -7.54
N LEU A 460 11.78 -27.82 -8.37
CA LEU A 460 12.39 -28.89 -9.14
C LEU A 460 12.48 -28.49 -10.61
N THR A 461 13.71 -28.42 -11.15
CA THR A 461 13.94 -28.09 -12.56
C THR A 461 14.30 -29.34 -13.37
N LEU A 462 13.45 -29.70 -14.34
CA LEU A 462 13.55 -30.88 -15.20
C LEU A 462 13.62 -30.47 -16.68
N GLY A 463 14.78 -29.96 -17.11
CA GLY A 463 14.96 -29.44 -18.46
C GLY A 463 14.07 -28.21 -18.70
N GLN A 464 13.07 -28.35 -19.58
CA GLN A 464 12.13 -27.26 -19.90
C GLN A 464 10.96 -27.16 -18.91
N LEU A 465 10.78 -28.14 -18.02
CA LEU A 465 9.70 -28.14 -17.02
C LEU A 465 10.27 -27.75 -15.66
N THR A 466 9.72 -26.72 -15.04
CA THR A 466 9.99 -26.36 -13.64
C THR A 466 8.72 -26.57 -12.83
N LEU A 467 8.81 -27.38 -11.78
CA LEU A 467 7.74 -27.60 -10.80
C LEU A 467 8.06 -26.84 -9.53
N ASN A 468 7.06 -26.19 -8.94
CA ASN A 468 7.17 -25.50 -7.67
C ASN A 468 6.10 -26.05 -6.73
N GLY A 469 6.47 -26.39 -5.51
CA GLY A 469 5.53 -26.91 -4.52
C GLY A 469 5.94 -26.51 -3.11
N GLY A 470 4.97 -26.22 -2.26
CA GLY A 470 5.24 -25.89 -0.87
C GLY A 470 3.99 -25.50 -0.13
N TRP A 471 4.16 -25.08 1.11
CA TRP A 471 3.08 -24.54 1.92
C TRP A 471 3.65 -23.56 2.95
N LYS A 472 2.79 -22.68 3.42
CA LYS A 472 3.05 -21.89 4.63
C LYS A 472 2.02 -22.22 5.70
N GLY A 473 2.39 -22.02 6.94
CA GLY A 473 1.48 -22.15 8.07
C GLY A 473 1.74 -21.02 9.05
N TYR A 474 0.68 -20.43 9.60
CA TYR A 474 0.84 -19.38 10.58
C TYR A 474 -0.30 -19.28 11.60
N GLN A 475 0.03 -18.69 12.74
CA GLN A 475 -0.90 -18.28 13.77
C GLN A 475 -0.68 -16.79 14.07
N VAL A 476 -1.78 -16.05 14.18
CA VAL A 476 -1.81 -14.69 14.71
C VAL A 476 -2.75 -14.66 15.90
N THR A 477 -2.24 -14.22 17.04
CA THR A 477 -3.01 -14.02 18.27
C THR A 477 -3.18 -12.54 18.50
N ASN A 478 -4.44 -12.07 18.44
CA ASN A 478 -4.79 -10.68 18.68
C ASN A 478 -5.42 -10.55 20.07
N LYS A 479 -4.92 -9.63 20.90
CA LYS A 479 -5.45 -9.33 22.23
C LYS A 479 -5.75 -7.85 22.36
N ALA A 480 -6.89 -7.52 22.97
CA ALA A 480 -7.32 -6.14 23.23
C ALA A 480 -7.52 -5.88 24.72
N THR A 481 -6.92 -4.80 25.22
CA THR A 481 -6.98 -4.35 26.61
C THR A 481 -7.43 -2.88 26.66
N PRO A 482 -8.73 -2.61 26.87
CA PRO A 482 -9.23 -1.25 27.06
C PRO A 482 -8.62 -0.59 28.31
N LEU A 483 -7.99 0.56 28.11
CA LEU A 483 -7.47 1.44 29.16
C LEU A 483 -8.48 2.56 29.52
N ALA A 484 -9.38 2.89 28.60
CA ALA A 484 -10.52 3.79 28.80
C ALA A 484 -11.62 3.50 27.76
N GLY A 485 -12.87 3.84 28.08
CA GLY A 485 -14.04 3.59 27.23
C GLY A 485 -14.64 2.19 27.45
N THR A 486 -15.60 1.81 26.61
CA THR A 486 -16.42 0.59 26.77
C THR A 486 -16.26 -0.42 25.63
N LEU A 487 -15.18 -0.30 24.85
CA LEU A 487 -14.88 -1.24 23.78
C LEU A 487 -14.51 -2.62 24.34
N ALA A 488 -14.64 -3.64 23.50
CA ALA A 488 -14.41 -5.01 23.90
C ALA A 488 -12.96 -5.28 24.35
N SER A 489 -12.84 -6.15 25.37
CA SER A 489 -11.60 -6.79 25.76
C SER A 489 -11.67 -8.29 25.47
N GLY A 490 -10.53 -8.88 25.13
CA GLY A 490 -10.43 -10.31 24.90
C GLY A 490 -9.30 -10.68 23.95
N THR A 491 -9.26 -11.95 23.59
CA THR A 491 -8.29 -12.55 22.67
C THR A 491 -9.02 -13.31 21.57
N ILE A 492 -8.50 -13.24 20.34
CA ILE A 492 -8.97 -14.03 19.21
C ILE A 492 -7.78 -14.47 18.36
N ASP A 493 -7.83 -15.69 17.84
CA ASP A 493 -6.78 -16.28 17.03
C ASP A 493 -7.22 -16.46 15.57
N ALA A 494 -6.33 -16.18 14.63
CA ALA A 494 -6.42 -16.64 13.25
C ALA A 494 -5.30 -17.65 13.00
N ARG A 495 -5.66 -18.90 12.67
CA ARG A 495 -4.70 -20.00 12.57
C ARG A 495 -5.01 -20.93 11.41
N ASP A 496 -3.99 -21.19 10.60
CA ASP A 496 -3.94 -22.28 9.63
C ASP A 496 -2.50 -22.70 9.41
N TRP A 497 -2.18 -23.97 9.69
CA TRP A 497 -0.82 -24.48 9.59
C TRP A 497 -0.50 -25.11 8.23
N PHE A 498 -1.46 -25.16 7.31
CA PHE A 498 -1.26 -25.76 5.99
C PHE A 498 -2.01 -24.99 4.90
N LEU A 499 -1.33 -24.02 4.30
CA LEU A 499 -1.80 -23.24 3.16
C LEU A 499 -0.93 -23.59 1.94
N PRO A 500 -1.33 -24.61 1.14
CA PRO A 500 -0.51 -25.13 0.05
C PRO A 500 -0.44 -24.17 -1.14
N GLN A 501 0.71 -24.23 -1.83
CA GLN A 501 0.96 -23.59 -3.11
C GLN A 501 1.63 -24.60 -4.04
N VAL A 502 1.09 -24.76 -5.25
CA VAL A 502 1.73 -25.56 -6.29
C VAL A 502 1.71 -24.81 -7.60
N GLY A 503 2.68 -25.06 -8.46
CA GLY A 503 2.70 -24.50 -9.79
C GLY A 503 3.70 -25.18 -10.71
N ALA A 504 3.53 -24.95 -12.00
CA ALA A 504 4.41 -25.47 -13.04
C ALA A 504 4.69 -24.37 -14.06
N VAL A 505 5.90 -24.40 -14.63
CA VAL A 505 6.32 -23.60 -15.78
C VAL A 505 6.87 -24.54 -16.83
N TYR A 506 6.45 -24.37 -18.08
CA TYR A 506 6.98 -25.12 -19.22
C TYR A 506 7.55 -24.16 -20.25
N GLY A 507 8.86 -24.22 -20.45
CA GLY A 507 9.58 -23.49 -21.48
C GLY A 507 9.34 -24.07 -22.87
N MET A 508 9.22 -23.19 -23.86
CA MET A 508 8.97 -23.47 -25.28
C MET A 508 9.82 -22.53 -26.14
N GLY A 509 11.12 -22.46 -25.85
CA GLY A 509 12.07 -21.55 -26.51
C GLY A 509 11.81 -20.08 -26.13
N ALA A 510 11.26 -19.30 -27.05
CA ALA A 510 10.92 -17.89 -26.82
C ALA A 510 9.64 -17.69 -26.00
N ALA A 511 8.86 -18.76 -25.78
CA ALA A 511 7.64 -18.75 -24.99
C ALA A 511 7.77 -19.60 -23.72
N GLU A 512 6.93 -19.33 -22.73
CA GLU A 512 6.70 -20.25 -21.61
C GLU A 512 5.22 -20.23 -21.22
N ALA A 513 4.72 -21.37 -20.74
CA ALA A 513 3.40 -21.50 -20.16
C ALA A 513 3.54 -21.72 -18.65
N PHE A 514 2.62 -21.18 -17.87
CA PHE A 514 2.60 -21.40 -16.42
C PHE A 514 1.19 -21.66 -15.90
N VAL A 515 1.13 -22.36 -14.76
CA VAL A 515 -0.09 -22.59 -13.99
C VAL A 515 0.24 -22.62 -12.50
N THR A 516 -0.64 -22.09 -11.66
CA THR A 516 -0.51 -22.17 -10.21
C THR A 516 -1.85 -22.33 -9.51
N TYR A 517 -1.81 -23.02 -8.38
CA TYR A 517 -2.86 -23.07 -7.37
C TYR A 517 -2.32 -22.56 -6.04
N THR A 518 -3.13 -21.78 -5.32
CA THR A 518 -2.68 -21.14 -4.09
C THR A 518 -3.79 -20.97 -3.06
N GLU A 519 -3.53 -21.36 -1.82
CA GLU A 519 -4.39 -21.06 -0.68
C GLU A 519 -3.75 -19.98 0.22
N ASN A 520 -4.58 -19.06 0.72
CA ASN A 520 -4.19 -18.10 1.76
C ASN A 520 -5.30 -17.92 2.79
N MET A 521 -4.88 -17.36 3.91
CA MET A 521 -5.74 -16.84 4.95
C MET A 521 -5.33 -15.38 5.22
N ARG A 522 -6.22 -14.60 5.83
CA ARG A 522 -5.95 -13.28 6.39
C ARG A 522 -6.23 -13.27 7.89
N ALA A 523 -5.30 -12.73 8.66
CA ALA A 523 -5.47 -12.55 10.11
C ALA A 523 -6.49 -11.44 10.45
N PHE A 524 -7.00 -11.46 11.67
CA PHE A 524 -7.87 -10.41 12.17
C PHE A 524 -7.08 -9.12 12.44
N VAL A 525 -7.75 -7.98 12.26
CA VAL A 525 -7.17 -6.66 12.52
C VAL A 525 -7.35 -6.29 13.99
N SER A 526 -6.28 -5.83 14.64
CA SER A 526 -6.31 -5.26 15.99
C SER A 526 -6.56 -3.75 15.93
N SER A 527 -7.80 -3.28 16.11
CA SER A 527 -8.12 -1.85 16.12
C SER A 527 -9.40 -1.56 16.91
N ALA A 528 -9.50 -0.35 17.47
CA ALA A 528 -10.70 0.20 18.09
C ALA A 528 -11.68 0.79 17.05
N THR A 529 -11.32 0.77 15.77
CA THR A 529 -12.08 1.37 14.66
C THR A 529 -12.10 0.44 13.45
N GLY A 530 -13.01 0.70 12.51
CA GLY A 530 -13.06 -0.05 11.25
C GLY A 530 -13.37 -1.54 11.46
N GLY A 531 -12.98 -2.37 10.50
CA GLY A 531 -13.36 -3.79 10.45
C GLY A 531 -12.68 -4.73 11.46
N SER A 532 -12.36 -4.25 12.67
CA SER A 532 -11.76 -5.07 13.74
C SER A 532 -12.82 -5.80 14.57
N PRO A 533 -12.58 -7.06 14.99
CA PRO A 533 -13.44 -7.78 15.94
C PRO A 533 -13.62 -7.05 17.28
N PHE A 534 -12.73 -6.14 17.64
CA PHE A 534 -12.74 -5.41 18.91
C PHE A 534 -13.44 -4.04 18.83
N ALA A 535 -13.77 -3.56 17.63
CA ALA A 535 -14.48 -2.30 17.40
C ALA A 535 -16.00 -2.44 17.69
N THR A 536 -16.34 -3.03 18.83
CA THR A 536 -17.71 -3.36 19.25
C THR A 536 -17.81 -3.39 20.79
N THR A 537 -19.02 -3.63 21.32
CA THR A 537 -19.25 -3.81 22.76
C THR A 537 -18.76 -5.19 23.22
N GLN A 538 -18.56 -5.37 24.53
CA GLN A 538 -18.17 -6.68 25.07
C GLN A 538 -19.17 -7.81 24.70
N ALA A 539 -20.47 -7.52 24.74
CA ALA A 539 -21.50 -8.47 24.35
C ALA A 539 -21.40 -8.82 22.84
N GLY A 540 -21.12 -7.82 22.00
CA GLY A 540 -20.89 -8.01 20.57
C GLY A 540 -19.69 -8.92 20.30
N PHE A 541 -18.56 -8.67 20.98
CA PHE A 541 -17.35 -9.50 20.86
C PHE A 541 -17.60 -10.94 21.33
N ASN A 542 -18.23 -11.13 22.49
CA ASN A 542 -18.60 -12.46 22.98
C ASN A 542 -19.52 -13.22 22.00
N GLY A 543 -20.38 -12.51 21.27
CA GLY A 543 -21.26 -13.10 20.27
C GLY A 543 -20.55 -13.55 18.99
N ILE A 544 -19.39 -12.98 18.67
CA ILE A 544 -18.64 -13.30 17.43
C ILE A 544 -17.38 -14.12 17.67
N ARG A 545 -16.71 -14.03 18.84
CA ARG A 545 -15.37 -14.60 19.06
C ARG A 545 -15.25 -16.09 18.72
N ASP A 546 -16.30 -16.86 18.99
CA ASP A 546 -16.33 -18.32 18.81
C ASP A 546 -16.88 -18.74 17.43
N ARG A 547 -17.31 -17.78 16.61
CA ARG A 547 -17.97 -18.00 15.31
C ARG A 547 -17.25 -17.32 14.14
N LEU A 548 -16.55 -16.22 14.43
CA LEU A 548 -15.83 -15.43 13.45
C LEU A 548 -14.68 -16.27 12.90
N ARG A 549 -14.65 -16.42 11.57
CA ARG A 549 -13.58 -17.14 10.88
C ARG A 549 -12.74 -16.15 10.07
N PRO A 550 -11.43 -16.38 9.96
CA PRO A 550 -10.58 -15.56 9.11
C PRO A 550 -11.00 -15.71 7.64
N GLU A 551 -10.78 -14.64 6.86
CA GLU A 551 -10.98 -14.66 5.41
C GLU A 551 -9.96 -15.61 4.78
N LYS A 552 -10.40 -16.39 3.79
CA LYS A 552 -9.54 -17.28 3.02
C LYS A 552 -9.77 -17.09 1.53
N SER A 553 -8.75 -17.38 0.74
CA SER A 553 -8.81 -17.34 -0.71
C SER A 553 -8.16 -18.57 -1.32
N LYS A 554 -8.81 -19.12 -2.35
CA LYS A 554 -8.25 -20.14 -3.23
C LYS A 554 -8.13 -19.55 -4.61
N THR A 555 -6.92 -19.54 -5.16
CA THR A 555 -6.62 -18.95 -6.46
C THR A 555 -6.10 -20.02 -7.40
N VAL A 556 -6.64 -20.07 -8.61
CA VAL A 556 -6.06 -20.77 -9.76
C VAL A 556 -5.70 -19.72 -10.80
N GLU A 557 -4.50 -19.80 -11.34
CA GLU A 557 -4.02 -18.91 -12.40
C GLU A 557 -3.28 -19.72 -13.45
N ALA A 558 -3.44 -19.35 -14.72
CA ALA A 558 -2.66 -19.89 -15.81
C ALA A 558 -2.37 -18.80 -16.84
N GLY A 559 -1.24 -18.91 -17.54
CA GLY A 559 -0.86 -17.93 -18.53
C GLY A 559 0.26 -18.36 -19.46
N LEU A 560 0.55 -17.47 -20.40
CA LEU A 560 1.60 -17.58 -21.41
C LEU A 560 2.45 -16.32 -21.36
N ARG A 561 3.76 -16.49 -21.47
CA ARG A 561 4.72 -15.40 -21.67
C ARG A 561 5.50 -15.64 -22.94
N TYR A 562 5.89 -14.57 -23.61
CA TYR A 562 6.66 -14.62 -24.84
C TYR A 562 7.67 -13.48 -24.87
N ARG A 563 8.92 -13.80 -25.21
CA ARG A 563 9.98 -12.81 -25.43
C ARG A 563 10.80 -13.18 -26.65
N SER A 564 10.85 -12.28 -27.61
CA SER A 564 11.70 -12.40 -28.80
C SER A 564 12.08 -11.04 -29.34
N GLY A 565 13.38 -10.85 -29.65
CA GLY A 565 13.90 -9.55 -30.05
C GLY A 565 13.57 -8.46 -29.03
N GLY A 566 13.03 -7.33 -29.50
CA GLY A 566 12.60 -6.22 -28.64
C GLY A 566 11.22 -6.39 -28.00
N PHE A 567 10.49 -7.48 -28.27
CA PHE A 567 9.13 -7.69 -27.78
C PHE A 567 9.08 -8.62 -26.57
N GLN A 568 8.32 -8.23 -25.55
CA GLN A 568 7.92 -9.05 -24.42
C GLN A 568 6.40 -8.96 -24.23
N GLY A 569 5.75 -10.09 -23.97
CA GLY A 569 4.31 -10.12 -23.73
C GLY A 569 3.90 -11.18 -22.72
N SER A 570 2.78 -10.94 -22.04
CA SER A 570 2.15 -11.87 -21.11
C SER A 570 0.64 -11.85 -21.29
N LEU A 571 0.03 -13.03 -21.22
CA LEU A 571 -1.42 -13.22 -21.13
C LEU A 571 -1.69 -14.17 -19.98
N ALA A 572 -2.57 -13.79 -19.05
CA ALA A 572 -2.93 -14.61 -17.91
C ALA A 572 -4.44 -14.58 -17.67
N GLY A 573 -4.98 -15.69 -17.18
CA GLY A 573 -6.33 -15.81 -16.67
C GLY A 573 -6.31 -16.33 -15.24
N TYR A 574 -7.25 -15.86 -14.42
CA TYR A 574 -7.33 -16.26 -13.02
C TYR A 574 -8.78 -16.51 -12.60
N TYR A 575 -8.93 -17.39 -11.61
CA TYR A 575 -10.15 -17.61 -10.85
C TYR A 575 -9.81 -17.63 -9.36
N VAL A 576 -10.58 -16.89 -8.58
CA VAL A 576 -10.42 -16.73 -7.14
C VAL A 576 -11.76 -17.01 -6.48
N ASP A 577 -11.75 -17.95 -5.55
CA ASP A 577 -12.86 -18.22 -4.64
C ASP A 577 -12.51 -17.70 -3.25
N PHE A 578 -13.28 -16.72 -2.77
CA PHE A 578 -13.16 -16.23 -1.40
C PHE A 578 -14.16 -16.91 -0.49
N ALA A 579 -13.69 -17.25 0.71
CA ALA A 579 -14.54 -17.70 1.80
C ALA A 579 -14.47 -16.71 2.98
N ASN A 580 -15.61 -16.56 3.66
CA ASN A 580 -15.79 -15.76 4.88
C ASN A 580 -15.56 -14.25 4.71
N ARG A 581 -15.85 -13.68 3.52
CA ARG A 581 -15.66 -12.25 3.25
C ARG A 581 -16.28 -11.40 4.37
N LEU A 582 -15.51 -10.48 4.93
CA LEU A 582 -15.97 -9.54 5.95
C LEU A 582 -16.35 -8.20 5.30
N LEU A 583 -17.61 -7.79 5.43
CA LEU A 583 -18.03 -6.42 5.10
C LEU A 583 -18.13 -5.59 6.38
N ALA A 584 -17.71 -4.33 6.25
CA ALA A 584 -17.84 -3.32 7.27
C ALA A 584 -18.79 -2.24 6.76
N TYR A 585 -19.97 -2.13 7.38
CA TYR A 585 -20.94 -1.10 7.06
C TYR A 585 -20.64 0.17 7.87
N THR A 586 -20.42 1.28 7.18
CA THR A 586 -20.29 2.59 7.84
C THR A 586 -21.65 3.07 8.34
N ASN A 587 -21.70 3.50 9.60
CA ASN A 587 -22.91 3.99 10.27
C ASN A 587 -22.85 5.52 10.46
N GLY A 588 -23.71 6.27 9.79
CA GLY A 588 -23.76 7.73 9.90
C GLY A 588 -22.52 8.44 9.34
N SER A 589 -22.27 9.68 9.79
CA SER A 589 -21.08 10.43 9.39
C SER A 589 -19.83 9.80 10.01
N GLY A 590 -18.84 9.47 9.19
CA GLY A 590 -17.61 8.82 9.67
C GLY A 590 -16.80 9.66 10.65
N ILE A 591 -17.06 10.96 10.73
CA ILE A 591 -16.44 11.87 11.70
C ILE A 591 -16.99 11.64 13.12
N GLN A 592 -18.21 11.17 13.27
CA GLN A 592 -18.70 10.75 14.60
C GLN A 592 -17.95 9.50 15.08
N GLY A 593 -17.42 8.72 14.12
CA GLY A 593 -16.62 7.55 14.39
C GLY A 593 -17.43 6.44 15.05
N ASN A 594 -18.70 6.34 14.66
CA ASN A 594 -19.62 5.30 15.08
C ASN A 594 -19.03 3.92 14.76
N PRO A 595 -19.24 2.91 15.63
CA PRO A 595 -18.80 1.55 15.35
C PRO A 595 -19.34 1.06 14.01
N VAL A 596 -18.47 0.48 13.18
CA VAL A 596 -18.91 -0.15 11.93
C VAL A 596 -19.61 -1.47 12.26
N THR A 597 -20.60 -1.83 11.45
CA THR A 597 -21.22 -3.15 11.59
C THR A 597 -20.44 -4.15 10.73
N LEU A 598 -19.71 -5.05 11.38
CA LEU A 598 -19.02 -6.16 10.74
C LEU A 598 -19.97 -7.33 10.51
N GLN A 599 -20.01 -7.84 9.29
CA GLN A 599 -20.73 -9.07 8.96
C GLN A 599 -19.91 -9.95 8.02
N ASN A 600 -19.90 -11.26 8.28
CA ASN A 600 -19.46 -12.24 7.28
C ASN A 600 -20.55 -12.33 6.21
N VAL A 601 -20.21 -12.03 4.97
CA VAL A 601 -21.14 -12.07 3.83
C VAL A 601 -20.88 -13.27 2.93
N GLY A 602 -20.38 -14.36 3.51
CA GLY A 602 -20.12 -15.59 2.79
C GLY A 602 -19.02 -15.43 1.73
N GLY A 603 -19.34 -15.76 0.47
CA GLY A 603 -18.34 -15.86 -0.60
C GLY A 603 -18.26 -14.67 -1.54
N VAL A 604 -17.10 -14.48 -2.17
CA VAL A 604 -16.93 -13.65 -3.37
C VAL A 604 -16.41 -14.53 -4.49
N GLU A 605 -17.07 -14.48 -5.64
CA GLU A 605 -16.52 -15.04 -6.87
C GLU A 605 -15.74 -13.97 -7.61
N ASN A 606 -14.56 -14.31 -8.08
CA ASN A 606 -13.76 -13.38 -8.85
C ASN A 606 -12.97 -14.09 -9.94
N TYR A 607 -13.12 -13.66 -11.19
CA TYR A 607 -12.34 -14.18 -12.30
C TYR A 607 -12.01 -13.08 -13.29
N GLY A 608 -10.94 -13.27 -14.05
CA GLY A 608 -10.46 -12.23 -14.94
C GLY A 608 -9.38 -12.69 -15.88
N ALA A 609 -8.97 -11.76 -16.73
CA ALA A 609 -7.89 -11.93 -17.67
C ALA A 609 -7.05 -10.66 -17.74
N GLU A 610 -5.75 -10.83 -17.89
CA GLU A 610 -4.78 -9.75 -17.97
C GLU A 610 -3.86 -9.97 -19.18
N ALA A 611 -3.57 -8.88 -19.89
CA ALA A 611 -2.63 -8.87 -20.99
C ALA A 611 -1.62 -7.73 -20.79
N THR A 612 -0.35 -7.97 -21.10
CA THR A 612 0.71 -6.96 -21.09
C THR A 612 1.60 -7.15 -22.29
N ALA A 613 2.01 -6.03 -22.90
CA ALA A 613 2.95 -5.99 -24.00
C ALA A 613 3.95 -4.85 -23.78
N LEU A 614 5.23 -5.16 -23.92
CA LEU A 614 6.34 -4.22 -23.94
C LEU A 614 7.07 -4.42 -25.27
N TYR A 615 7.23 -3.36 -26.04
CA TYR A 615 7.96 -3.42 -27.30
C TYR A 615 9.02 -2.32 -27.39
N LYS A 616 10.28 -2.72 -27.35
CA LYS A 616 11.43 -1.87 -27.62
C LYS A 616 11.64 -1.81 -29.14
N ILE A 617 11.02 -0.82 -29.78
CA ILE A 617 11.08 -0.62 -31.24
C ILE A 617 12.52 -0.31 -31.67
N THR A 618 13.18 0.59 -30.93
CA THR A 618 14.59 0.93 -31.09
C THR A 618 15.21 1.09 -29.70
N PRO A 619 16.55 1.18 -29.55
CA PRO A 619 17.16 1.43 -28.25
C PRO A 619 16.53 2.59 -27.45
N PRO A 620 16.20 3.75 -28.06
CA PRO A 620 15.55 4.86 -27.35
C PRO A 620 14.02 4.81 -27.32
N LEU A 621 13.35 4.15 -28.29
CA LEU A 621 11.88 4.17 -28.38
C LEU A 621 11.26 2.85 -27.88
N SER A 622 10.43 2.94 -26.84
CA SER A 622 9.65 1.83 -26.31
C SER A 622 8.16 2.15 -26.20
N LEU A 623 7.35 1.10 -26.37
CA LEU A 623 5.91 1.11 -26.18
C LEU A 623 5.55 0.11 -25.08
N PHE A 624 4.64 0.49 -24.21
CA PHE A 624 4.04 -0.38 -23.21
C PHE A 624 2.52 -0.30 -23.30
N ALA A 625 1.85 -1.44 -23.17
CA ALA A 625 0.40 -1.51 -23.08
C ALA A 625 -0.02 -2.63 -22.11
N SER A 626 -1.04 -2.37 -21.32
CA SER A 626 -1.66 -3.38 -20.45
C SER A 626 -3.18 -3.28 -20.49
N TYR A 627 -3.83 -4.43 -20.34
CA TYR A 627 -5.28 -4.54 -20.25
C TYR A 627 -5.65 -5.52 -19.15
N SER A 628 -6.70 -5.22 -18.40
CA SER A 628 -7.27 -6.14 -17.43
C SER A 628 -8.79 -6.13 -17.47
N TYR A 629 -9.35 -7.33 -17.48
CA TYR A 629 -10.75 -7.62 -17.28
C TYR A 629 -10.94 -8.29 -15.93
N ASN A 630 -11.82 -7.74 -15.09
CA ASN A 630 -12.08 -8.25 -13.75
C ASN A 630 -13.60 -8.37 -13.53
N HIS A 631 -14.06 -9.58 -13.24
CA HIS A 631 -15.44 -9.86 -12.87
C HIS A 631 -15.48 -10.35 -11.42
N SER A 632 -15.92 -9.50 -10.50
CA SER A 632 -16.00 -9.82 -9.08
C SER A 632 -17.41 -9.57 -8.52
N THR A 633 -18.04 -10.59 -7.95
CA THR A 633 -19.42 -10.53 -7.45
C THR A 633 -19.59 -11.20 -6.09
N TYR A 634 -20.44 -10.63 -5.24
CA TYR A 634 -20.83 -11.25 -3.97
C TYR A 634 -21.72 -12.48 -4.21
N LYS A 635 -21.44 -13.60 -3.53
CA LYS A 635 -22.21 -14.85 -3.65
C LYS A 635 -23.43 -14.88 -2.74
N ASP A 636 -23.43 -14.08 -1.66
CA ASP A 636 -24.49 -14.10 -0.65
C ASP A 636 -25.06 -12.72 -0.35
N ASP A 637 -26.26 -12.72 0.23
CA ASP A 637 -26.89 -11.54 0.80
C ASP A 637 -26.44 -11.32 2.24
N VAL A 638 -26.57 -10.09 2.70
CA VAL A 638 -26.24 -9.73 4.08
C VAL A 638 -27.49 -9.92 4.92
N LEU A 639 -27.41 -10.81 5.91
CA LEU A 639 -28.52 -11.19 6.78
C LEU A 639 -28.22 -10.85 8.25
N ALA A 640 -29.24 -10.45 9.00
CA ALA A 640 -29.15 -10.30 10.45
C ALA A 640 -29.06 -11.67 11.14
N ALA A 641 -28.71 -11.68 12.43
CA ALA A 641 -28.56 -12.92 13.21
C ALA A 641 -29.85 -13.78 13.27
N ASN A 642 -31.02 -13.17 13.08
CA ASN A 642 -32.32 -13.84 13.00
C ASN A 642 -32.71 -14.28 11.58
N GLY A 643 -31.82 -14.14 10.59
CA GLY A 643 -32.05 -14.50 9.19
C GLY A 643 -32.75 -13.43 8.34
N ALA A 644 -33.10 -12.27 8.91
CA ALA A 644 -33.74 -11.19 8.14
C ALA A 644 -32.75 -10.54 7.14
N LEU A 645 -33.22 -10.24 5.93
CA LEU A 645 -32.42 -9.54 4.92
C LEU A 645 -32.07 -8.13 5.38
N VAL A 646 -30.77 -7.82 5.45
CA VAL A 646 -30.23 -6.50 5.79
C VAL A 646 -29.82 -5.76 4.52
N THR A 647 -29.14 -6.43 3.59
CA THR A 647 -28.74 -5.83 2.30
C THR A 647 -28.66 -6.88 1.20
N ALA A 648 -29.38 -6.64 0.10
CA ALA A 648 -29.41 -7.51 -1.07
C ALA A 648 -28.12 -7.34 -1.92
N THR A 649 -27.10 -8.12 -1.58
CA THR A 649 -25.75 -8.03 -2.17
C THR A 649 -25.44 -9.15 -3.14
N ARG A 650 -26.19 -10.27 -3.11
CA ARG A 650 -25.97 -11.40 -4.01
C ARG A 650 -26.03 -10.97 -5.48
N GLY A 651 -25.03 -11.38 -6.25
CA GLY A 651 -24.88 -11.06 -7.68
C GLY A 651 -24.48 -9.60 -7.97
N LYS A 652 -24.31 -8.76 -6.94
CA LYS A 652 -23.80 -7.39 -7.11
C LYS A 652 -22.28 -7.42 -7.29
N THR A 653 -21.78 -6.51 -8.10
CA THR A 653 -20.35 -6.29 -8.31
C THR A 653 -19.72 -5.77 -7.02
N VAL A 654 -18.55 -6.29 -6.66
CA VAL A 654 -17.78 -5.82 -5.51
C VAL A 654 -17.48 -4.32 -5.66
N VAL A 655 -17.67 -3.56 -4.58
CA VAL A 655 -17.40 -2.13 -4.57
C VAL A 655 -15.95 -1.81 -4.95
N ASP A 656 -15.73 -0.67 -5.60
CA ASP A 656 -14.43 -0.19 -6.08
C ASP A 656 -13.64 -1.19 -6.96
N SER A 657 -14.35 -2.13 -7.61
CA SER A 657 -13.75 -3.11 -8.53
C SER A 657 -14.10 -2.76 -9.99
N PRO A 658 -13.26 -1.99 -10.71
CA PRO A 658 -13.51 -1.69 -12.12
C PRO A 658 -13.48 -2.96 -12.97
N ARG A 659 -14.38 -3.07 -13.94
CA ARG A 659 -14.46 -4.26 -14.82
C ARG A 659 -13.40 -4.27 -15.90
N HIS A 660 -13.09 -3.11 -16.44
CA HIS A 660 -12.09 -2.91 -17.48
C HIS A 660 -11.12 -1.83 -17.04
N MET A 661 -9.83 -2.11 -17.22
CA MET A 661 -8.77 -1.11 -17.19
C MET A 661 -7.85 -1.33 -18.39
N ALA A 662 -7.40 -0.24 -19.00
CA ALA A 662 -6.46 -0.26 -20.11
C ALA A 662 -5.44 0.86 -19.92
N LYS A 663 -4.16 0.54 -20.08
CA LYS A 663 -3.07 1.49 -19.85
C LYS A 663 -2.08 1.41 -20.99
N GLY A 664 -1.53 2.55 -21.36
CA GLY A 664 -0.59 2.66 -22.46
C GLY A 664 0.47 3.71 -22.17
N GLU A 665 1.69 3.48 -22.63
CA GLU A 665 2.80 4.39 -22.45
C GLU A 665 3.73 4.33 -23.66
N VAL A 666 4.17 5.51 -24.10
CA VAL A 666 5.19 5.69 -25.13
C VAL A 666 6.35 6.44 -24.48
N VAL A 667 7.55 5.89 -24.62
CA VAL A 667 8.78 6.50 -24.10
C VAL A 667 9.82 6.61 -25.21
N TYR A 668 10.37 7.81 -25.38
CA TYR A 668 11.60 8.06 -26.10
C TYR A 668 12.66 8.53 -25.11
N ASP A 669 13.79 7.82 -25.03
CA ASP A 669 14.91 8.16 -24.14
C ASP A 669 16.24 7.76 -24.79
N ASP A 670 16.97 8.73 -25.33
CA ASP A 670 18.31 8.51 -25.93
C ASP A 670 19.46 8.91 -24.99
N GLY A 671 19.16 9.14 -23.71
CA GLY A 671 20.10 9.63 -22.70
C GLY A 671 20.27 11.15 -22.71
N ARG A 672 20.04 11.83 -23.84
CA ARG A 672 20.07 13.30 -23.94
C ARG A 672 18.67 13.91 -23.91
N PHE A 673 17.71 13.30 -24.59
CA PHE A 673 16.32 13.71 -24.64
C PHE A 673 15.44 12.61 -24.07
N LEU A 674 14.54 13.01 -23.16
CA LEU A 674 13.48 12.17 -22.62
C LEU A 674 12.13 12.74 -23.09
N ALA A 675 11.25 11.89 -23.59
CA ALA A 675 9.84 12.20 -23.80
C ALA A 675 8.99 10.99 -23.43
N ARG A 676 7.97 11.22 -22.60
CA ARG A 676 7.04 10.19 -22.13
C ARG A 676 5.62 10.71 -22.26
N VAL A 677 4.71 9.87 -22.75
CA VAL A 677 3.26 10.07 -22.63
C VAL A 677 2.63 8.77 -22.19
N GLY A 678 1.82 8.82 -21.12
CA GLY A 678 1.08 7.68 -20.58
C GLY A 678 -0.41 7.99 -20.47
N ALA A 679 -1.25 6.97 -20.67
CA ALA A 679 -2.69 7.05 -20.50
C ALA A 679 -3.21 5.90 -19.61
N ASP A 680 -4.14 6.22 -18.71
CA ASP A 680 -4.81 5.28 -17.82
C ASP A 680 -6.33 5.40 -17.97
N TYR A 681 -6.94 4.37 -18.56
CA TYR A 681 -8.38 4.19 -18.66
C TYR A 681 -8.88 3.25 -17.57
N MET A 682 -9.95 3.69 -16.89
CA MET A 682 -10.69 2.88 -15.94
C MET A 682 -12.19 3.01 -16.15
N SER A 683 -12.87 1.87 -16.20
CA SER A 683 -14.34 1.80 -16.30
C SER A 683 -15.06 2.24 -15.02
N ARG A 684 -16.39 2.35 -15.09
CA ARG A 684 -17.28 2.72 -13.97
C ARG A 684 -17.03 1.86 -12.73
N ARG A 685 -17.14 2.47 -11.55
CA ARG A 685 -16.98 1.81 -10.24
C ARG A 685 -18.16 2.12 -9.31
N TYR A 686 -18.60 1.12 -8.58
CA TYR A 686 -19.68 1.25 -7.58
C TYR A 686 -19.10 1.54 -6.20
N PHE A 687 -19.83 2.31 -5.40
CA PHE A 687 -19.45 2.63 -4.02
C PHE A 687 -20.53 2.27 -2.98
N THR A 688 -21.56 1.52 -3.42
CA THR A 688 -22.58 0.92 -2.55
C THR A 688 -22.68 -0.57 -2.81
N TYR A 689 -22.97 -1.33 -1.76
CA TYR A 689 -23.05 -2.80 -1.84
C TYR A 689 -24.22 -3.29 -2.72
N THR A 690 -25.30 -2.52 -2.85
CA THR A 690 -26.43 -2.81 -3.76
C THR A 690 -26.18 -2.37 -5.21
N ASN A 691 -25.06 -1.67 -5.46
CA ASN A 691 -24.65 -1.10 -6.74
C ASN A 691 -25.65 -0.06 -7.31
N ASP A 692 -26.39 0.65 -6.46
CA ASP A 692 -27.29 1.73 -6.87
C ASP A 692 -26.57 3.06 -7.11
N GLN A 693 -25.38 3.26 -6.52
CA GLN A 693 -24.54 4.45 -6.74
C GLN A 693 -23.17 4.09 -7.34
N SER A 694 -22.70 4.94 -8.24
CA SER A 694 -21.44 4.74 -8.95
C SER A 694 -20.80 6.04 -9.43
N VAL A 695 -19.49 5.99 -9.71
CA VAL A 695 -18.77 7.06 -10.40
C VAL A 695 -18.47 6.64 -11.85
N PRO A 696 -18.55 7.55 -12.83
CA PRO A 696 -18.32 7.22 -14.23
C PRO A 696 -16.86 6.81 -14.49
N GLY A 697 -16.63 6.14 -15.62
CA GLY A 697 -15.28 5.83 -16.09
C GLY A 697 -14.48 7.10 -16.44
N ARG A 698 -13.15 6.96 -16.49
CA ARG A 698 -12.22 8.06 -16.78
C ARG A 698 -11.06 7.61 -17.67
N VAL A 699 -10.45 8.59 -18.34
CA VAL A 699 -9.11 8.48 -18.93
C VAL A 699 -8.28 9.62 -18.34
N LEU A 700 -7.12 9.30 -17.79
CA LEU A 700 -6.11 10.27 -17.38
C LEU A 700 -4.91 10.15 -18.31
N VAL A 701 -4.27 11.28 -18.60
CA VAL A 701 -3.08 11.34 -19.46
C VAL A 701 -2.01 12.13 -18.72
N ASP A 702 -0.82 11.54 -18.60
CA ASP A 702 0.35 12.15 -17.98
C ASP A 702 1.48 12.24 -19.01
N ALA A 703 2.33 13.26 -18.91
CA ALA A 703 3.45 13.46 -19.83
C ALA A 703 4.69 14.01 -19.12
N THR A 704 5.86 13.64 -19.63
CA THR A 704 7.17 14.15 -19.18
C THR A 704 8.04 14.48 -20.39
N ILE A 705 8.79 15.57 -20.34
CA ILE A 705 9.86 15.90 -21.27
C ILE A 705 11.12 16.26 -20.49
N GLY A 706 12.29 15.86 -20.97
CA GLY A 706 13.55 16.09 -20.29
C GLY A 706 14.72 16.32 -21.25
N TYR A 707 15.72 17.07 -20.78
CA TYR A 707 16.96 17.31 -21.48
C TYR A 707 18.16 17.20 -20.54
N THR A 708 19.09 16.31 -20.87
CA THR A 708 20.35 16.12 -20.15
C THR A 708 21.38 17.12 -20.68
N ILE A 709 21.82 18.01 -19.81
CA ILE A 709 22.83 19.04 -20.08
C ILE A 709 24.23 18.43 -20.10
N GLY A 710 24.46 17.38 -19.29
CA GLY A 710 25.78 16.76 -19.10
C GLY A 710 26.44 17.32 -17.84
N GLU A 711 27.62 17.89 -17.99
CA GLU A 711 28.38 18.50 -16.89
C GLU A 711 27.89 19.92 -16.56
N LEU A 712 27.64 20.21 -15.29
CA LEU A 712 27.35 21.57 -14.83
C LEU A 712 27.96 21.82 -13.45
N GLY A 713 29.01 22.64 -13.38
CA GLY A 713 29.58 23.09 -12.10
C GLY A 713 30.12 21.96 -11.21
N GLY A 714 30.69 20.90 -11.80
CA GLY A 714 31.20 19.73 -11.06
C GLY A 714 30.14 18.66 -10.75
N LEU A 715 28.90 18.85 -11.21
CA LEU A 715 27.84 17.84 -11.16
C LEU A 715 27.75 17.10 -12.50
N HIS A 716 27.76 15.77 -12.43
CA HIS A 716 27.69 14.86 -13.57
C HIS A 716 26.22 14.51 -13.92
N GLY A 717 25.90 14.50 -15.21
CA GLY A 717 24.60 14.03 -15.70
C GLY A 717 23.41 14.91 -15.31
N VAL A 718 23.61 16.23 -15.24
CA VAL A 718 22.55 17.17 -14.87
C VAL A 718 21.43 17.15 -15.91
N ARG A 719 20.20 16.96 -15.46
CA ARG A 719 19.01 16.90 -16.30
C ARG A 719 17.93 17.86 -15.80
N ILE A 720 17.35 18.62 -16.72
CA ILE A 720 16.15 19.42 -16.51
C ILE A 720 14.95 18.71 -17.12
N GLU A 721 13.83 18.69 -16.41
CA GLU A 721 12.61 18.04 -16.86
C GLU A 721 11.36 18.87 -16.55
N GLY A 722 10.36 18.75 -17.42
CA GLY A 722 9.01 19.22 -17.18
C GLY A 722 8.05 18.04 -17.22
N SER A 723 7.16 17.94 -16.23
CA SER A 723 6.11 16.92 -16.19
C SER A 723 4.74 17.55 -16.00
N ALA A 724 3.72 16.84 -16.50
CA ALA A 724 2.33 17.19 -16.38
C ALA A 724 1.51 15.97 -16.00
N THR A 725 0.74 16.07 -14.91
CA THR A 725 -0.25 15.07 -14.53
C THR A 725 -1.65 15.53 -14.91
N ASN A 726 -2.53 14.61 -15.33
CA ASN A 726 -3.87 14.94 -15.81
C ASN A 726 -3.83 16.04 -16.89
N LEU A 727 -2.98 15.85 -17.91
CA LEU A 727 -2.68 16.80 -18.98
C LEU A 727 -3.93 17.31 -19.72
N LEU A 728 -4.98 16.49 -19.80
CA LEU A 728 -6.26 16.84 -20.43
C LEU A 728 -7.25 17.52 -19.47
N ASP A 729 -6.84 17.80 -18.23
CA ASP A 729 -7.62 18.51 -17.20
C ASP A 729 -8.99 17.89 -16.95
N LYS A 730 -9.04 16.56 -16.87
CA LYS A 730 -10.27 15.83 -16.58
C LYS A 730 -10.69 16.13 -15.13
N ARG A 731 -11.94 16.55 -14.92
CA ARG A 731 -12.59 16.51 -13.59
C ARG A 731 -13.15 15.12 -13.33
N TYR A 732 -12.81 14.53 -12.19
CA TYR A 732 -13.18 13.15 -11.85
C TYR A 732 -13.18 12.92 -10.33
N VAL A 733 -13.83 11.83 -9.91
CA VAL A 733 -13.64 11.25 -8.58
C VAL A 733 -12.45 10.30 -8.65
N ALA A 734 -11.40 10.59 -7.89
CA ALA A 734 -10.22 9.74 -7.81
C ALA A 734 -10.49 8.56 -6.87
N THR A 735 -10.62 8.87 -5.58
CA THR A 735 -10.73 7.87 -4.51
C THR A 735 -12.18 7.57 -4.18
N ILE A 736 -12.48 6.30 -4.00
CA ILE A 736 -13.76 5.80 -3.49
C ILE A 736 -13.52 5.06 -2.17
N GLY A 737 -14.46 5.15 -1.23
CA GLY A 737 -14.41 4.37 0.00
C GLY A 737 -13.51 4.99 1.06
N SER A 738 -13.17 6.29 0.96
CA SER A 738 -12.34 6.98 1.96
C SER A 738 -12.93 6.85 3.37
N ASN A 739 -14.26 6.91 3.45
CA ASN A 739 -15.05 6.78 4.66
C ASN A 739 -15.82 5.44 4.75
N GLY A 740 -15.38 4.43 4.02
CA GLY A 740 -16.04 3.13 3.91
C GLY A 740 -17.27 3.13 2.99
N PHE A 741 -17.96 1.99 2.97
CA PHE A 741 -19.07 1.71 2.04
C PHE A 741 -20.38 1.51 2.80
N THR A 742 -21.50 1.80 2.14
CA THR A 742 -22.86 1.62 2.66
C THR A 742 -23.64 0.62 1.83
N GLY A 743 -24.78 0.15 2.35
CA GLY A 743 -25.67 -0.75 1.63
C GLY A 743 -26.23 -0.14 0.34
N SER A 744 -26.75 1.08 0.44
CA SER A 744 -27.39 1.83 -0.65
C SER A 744 -27.33 3.33 -0.39
N GLY A 745 -27.65 4.13 -1.41
CA GLY A 745 -27.73 5.58 -1.30
C GLY A 745 -26.36 6.27 -1.29
N ASP A 746 -26.40 7.59 -1.45
CA ASP A 746 -25.20 8.42 -1.51
C ASP A 746 -24.58 8.62 -0.11
N ASN A 747 -23.25 8.73 -0.03
CA ASN A 747 -22.53 8.96 1.21
C ASN A 747 -21.22 9.72 0.96
N GLN A 748 -20.68 10.36 2.01
CA GLN A 748 -19.44 11.13 1.94
C GLN A 748 -18.23 10.20 2.01
N THR A 749 -17.85 9.63 0.86
CA THR A 749 -16.77 8.64 0.73
C THR A 749 -15.94 8.81 -0.56
N LEU A 750 -16.14 9.94 -1.24
CA LEU A 750 -15.51 10.24 -2.54
C LEU A 750 -14.49 11.37 -2.37
N LEU A 751 -13.31 11.21 -2.96
CA LEU A 751 -12.35 12.31 -3.07
C LEU A 751 -12.18 12.72 -4.53
N ALA A 752 -12.26 14.02 -4.77
CA ALA A 752 -12.00 14.60 -6.07
C ALA A 752 -10.53 14.36 -6.47
N GLY A 753 -10.31 14.05 -7.74
CA GLY A 753 -8.95 13.97 -8.29
C GLY A 753 -8.37 15.35 -8.54
N ALA A 754 -7.04 15.46 -8.46
CA ALA A 754 -6.35 16.70 -8.76
C ALA A 754 -6.62 17.14 -10.22
N PRO A 755 -6.77 18.46 -10.47
CA PRO A 755 -6.82 19.01 -11.82
C PRO A 755 -5.46 18.83 -12.49
N ARG A 756 -5.29 19.38 -13.70
CA ARG A 756 -3.98 19.40 -14.34
C ARG A 756 -2.94 20.08 -13.46
N GLN A 757 -1.80 19.41 -13.25
CA GLN A 757 -0.65 19.95 -12.51
C GLN A 757 0.62 19.82 -13.33
N PHE A 758 1.46 20.86 -13.27
CA PHE A 758 2.77 20.94 -13.91
C PHE A 758 3.88 21.06 -12.88
N PHE A 759 5.01 20.40 -13.16
CA PHE A 759 6.21 20.44 -12.33
C PHE A 759 7.45 20.59 -13.20
N VAL A 760 8.46 21.28 -12.68
CA VAL A 760 9.79 21.40 -13.26
C VAL A 760 10.79 20.84 -12.26
N THR A 761 11.66 19.97 -12.74
CA THR A 761 12.67 19.29 -11.95
C THR A 761 14.06 19.56 -12.51
N LEU A 762 15.02 19.84 -11.63
CA LEU A 762 16.45 19.72 -11.91
C LEU A 762 17.01 18.56 -11.08
N ARG A 763 17.76 17.65 -11.70
CA ARG A 763 18.35 16.48 -11.03
C ARG A 763 19.78 16.16 -11.50
N THR A 764 20.51 15.39 -10.71
CA THR A 764 21.87 14.91 -10.98
C THR A 764 22.14 13.59 -10.24
N GLY A 765 23.00 12.73 -10.80
CA GLY A 765 23.61 11.58 -10.11
C GLY A 765 22.68 10.46 -9.63
N LEU A 766 21.44 10.40 -10.13
CA LEU A 766 20.46 9.36 -9.78
C LEU A 766 20.44 8.21 -10.77
#